data_AF-A0AAU1PX25-F1
#
_entry.id   AF-A0AAU1PX25-F1
#
_cell.length_a   1.000
_cell.length_b   1.000
_cell.length_c   1.000
_cell.angle_alpha   90.00
_cell.angle_beta   90.00
_cell.angle_gamma   90.00
#
_symmetry.space_group_name_H-M   'P 1'
#
loop_
_entity.id
_entity.type
_entity.pdbx_description
1 polymer ?
#
loop_
_entity_poly.entity_id
_entity_poly.type
_entity_poly.pdbx_seq_one_letter_code
_entity_poly.pdbx_strand_id
1 'polypeptide(L)'
;MPPDRWHQYNITFADRETGKRAITERLGPTLLTAEGDGQLNGWWFMNKQPWPLRYLAAEPSPLVEFLLSDLVDDGTVRSWVPGIYEPETTAFGGTKAMDAAHDLFHEDSRHLLTYQPGPGRLGRRETAVLLISAMMRRANLDWFEQGDMWAKATALRPATEALAPERAATLLPAMQKLMTVDTGSLCRPNGPLDGHTEWVAAFERAGATLAHLAAGGGLTRGLRAVIAHHVIFHANRAGLPSDDQSALFNTAREAVMGSSDNTASSAEGTPETTSVRAVKTDTIAASEAEATRLRNGLVDKIRESRYASPAVETALRTVPRHLFVPDASLEDAYANVPVNIKYDTDGTSISCASQPGVVALMLDQLEAQPGERILELGAGTGYNAALLAYLVGGSGHVTTIDVDDDLVEGARAHLAAAGFTNVEVLTRDGAVGHAEGSPYHRIIATVGAHGVPHAWLDQLAPGGRLVVPQRLKGSVSRSIAYEQRDGRWTSVSSKMNTFMPLRRGIADDDRRVIPLSTDGSVRLQAPAGQPIDAEALAGVLEQPRTEEWTGMMVRAMESPEWMELFVSCSLPSGLIRMLFPKEAKGTVLAEDPYPSSTAAVDKGAVTYLARRLSEKKTAEGGKLWEFGVIGHGPGSDELAAKVADAIRTWDREYRGREATFEIRTLDAPAIEQRPGLFALDTPLNRIVVDWR
;
A
#
# COMPACT_ATOMS: atom_id res chain seq x y z
N MET A 1 21.31 47.74 -14.01
CA MET A 1 22.33 46.70 -13.77
C MET A 1 22.08 45.57 -14.76
N PRO A 2 23.12 44.87 -15.25
CA PRO A 2 22.91 43.67 -16.05
C PRO A 2 22.04 42.67 -15.25
N PRO A 3 21.16 41.90 -15.91
CA PRO A 3 20.40 40.86 -15.24
C PRO A 3 21.36 39.82 -14.65
N ASP A 4 20.98 39.23 -13.52
CA ASP A 4 21.80 38.19 -12.93
C ASP A 4 21.95 37.00 -13.89
N ARG A 5 23.14 36.40 -13.83
CA ARG A 5 23.46 35.19 -14.57
C ARG A 5 24.22 34.23 -13.69
N TRP A 6 24.13 32.95 -14.02
CA TRP A 6 24.89 31.93 -13.35
C TRP A 6 26.37 32.02 -13.73
N HIS A 7 27.23 32.13 -12.72
CA HIS A 7 28.68 32.02 -12.82
C HIS A 7 29.11 30.65 -12.27
N GLN A 8 30.19 30.10 -12.80
CA GLN A 8 30.74 28.80 -12.34
C GLN A 8 32.24 28.90 -12.08
N TYR A 9 32.66 28.39 -10.94
CA TYR A 9 34.06 28.05 -10.66
C TYR A 9 34.20 26.54 -10.47
N ASN A 10 35.21 25.96 -11.11
CA ASN A 10 35.60 24.57 -10.89
C ASN A 10 36.75 24.53 -9.89
N ILE A 11 36.53 23.94 -8.73
CA ILE A 11 37.46 23.94 -7.59
C ILE A 11 38.10 22.56 -7.46
N THR A 12 39.42 22.50 -7.49
CA THR A 12 40.19 21.27 -7.27
C THR A 12 40.75 21.29 -5.85
N PHE A 13 40.08 20.61 -4.92
CA PHE A 13 40.55 20.48 -3.53
C PHE A 13 41.77 19.54 -3.41
N ALA A 14 42.52 19.66 -2.31
CA ALA A 14 43.66 18.78 -2.00
C ALA A 14 43.27 17.30 -1.97
N ASP A 15 42.12 17.01 -1.37
CA ASP A 15 41.45 15.72 -1.34
C ASP A 15 39.95 15.92 -1.04
N ARG A 16 39.17 14.85 -1.05
CA ARG A 16 37.71 14.92 -0.89
C ARG A 16 37.27 15.33 0.52
N GLU A 17 37.98 14.90 1.57
CA GLU A 17 37.61 15.21 2.95
C GLU A 17 37.97 16.65 3.29
N THR A 18 39.14 17.11 2.84
CA THR A 18 39.53 18.52 2.90
C THR A 18 38.52 19.41 2.18
N GLY A 19 38.03 19.00 1.00
CA GLY A 19 36.99 19.74 0.28
C GLY A 19 35.65 19.81 1.01
N LYS A 20 35.18 18.70 1.60
CA LYS A 20 33.96 18.69 2.43
C LYS A 20 34.09 19.64 3.61
N ARG A 21 35.22 19.59 4.32
CA ARG A 21 35.49 20.47 5.46
C ARG A 21 35.53 21.94 5.05
N ALA A 22 36.25 22.26 3.97
CA ALA A 22 36.35 23.62 3.44
C ALA A 22 34.97 24.20 3.05
N ILE A 23 34.12 23.37 2.44
CA ILE A 23 32.75 23.75 2.08
C ILE A 23 31.91 24.03 3.32
N THR A 24 31.96 23.18 4.35
CA THR A 24 31.18 23.37 5.59
C THR A 24 31.70 24.51 6.47
N GLU A 25 33.01 24.68 6.59
CA GLU A 25 33.62 25.59 7.58
C GLU A 25 33.95 26.98 7.03
N ARG A 26 34.15 27.11 5.70
CA ARG A 26 34.66 28.35 5.10
C ARG A 26 33.80 28.87 3.94
N LEU A 27 33.65 28.09 2.87
CA LEU A 27 32.90 28.51 1.67
C LEU A 27 31.41 28.68 1.96
N GLY A 28 30.78 27.69 2.59
CA GLY A 28 29.35 27.70 2.91
C GLY A 28 28.92 28.89 3.77
N PRO A 29 29.55 29.16 4.92
CA PRO A 29 29.23 30.33 5.74
C PRO A 29 29.39 31.66 5.00
N THR A 30 30.39 31.77 4.13
CA THR A 30 30.61 32.97 3.31
C THR A 30 29.52 33.15 2.27
N LEU A 31 29.12 32.07 1.58
CA LEU A 31 28.04 32.09 0.59
C LEU A 31 26.69 32.47 1.23
N LEU A 32 26.39 31.91 2.41
CA LEU A 32 25.21 32.28 3.20
C LEU A 32 25.20 33.76 3.60
N THR A 33 26.36 34.29 3.99
CA THR A 33 26.50 35.71 4.35
C THR A 33 26.32 36.61 3.13
N ALA A 34 26.98 36.27 2.01
CA ALA A 34 26.88 37.03 0.77
C ALA A 34 25.46 37.04 0.20
N GLU A 35 24.72 35.94 0.35
CA GLU A 35 23.30 35.85 0.03
C GLU A 35 22.45 36.75 0.95
N GLY A 36 22.67 36.69 2.27
CA GLY A 36 21.97 37.54 3.25
C GLY A 36 22.21 39.05 3.04
N ASP A 37 23.39 39.41 2.54
CA ASP A 37 23.77 40.78 2.20
C ASP A 37 23.30 41.23 0.80
N GLY A 38 22.61 40.35 0.05
CA GLY A 38 22.11 40.62 -1.29
C GLY A 38 23.18 40.70 -2.38
N GLN A 39 24.38 40.17 -2.12
CA GLN A 39 25.46 40.09 -3.10
C GLN A 39 25.32 38.90 -4.05
N LEU A 40 24.64 37.84 -3.60
CA LEU A 40 24.31 36.65 -4.37
C LEU A 40 22.81 36.38 -4.27
N ASN A 41 22.17 36.01 -5.39
CA ASN A 41 20.73 35.70 -5.42
C ASN A 41 20.43 34.19 -5.41
N GLY A 42 21.47 33.36 -5.38
CA GLY A 42 21.35 31.90 -5.30
C GLY A 42 22.70 31.25 -5.56
N TRP A 43 22.92 30.07 -5.00
CA TRP A 43 24.17 29.32 -5.18
C TRP A 43 23.99 27.85 -4.85
N TRP A 44 24.81 27.01 -5.47
CA TRP A 44 24.82 25.57 -5.21
C TRP A 44 26.15 24.94 -5.66
N PHE A 45 26.45 23.75 -5.15
CA PHE A 45 27.69 23.04 -5.46
C PHE A 45 27.43 21.55 -5.70
N MET A 46 28.37 20.88 -6.41
CA MET A 46 28.42 19.42 -6.52
C MET A 46 29.62 18.85 -5.76
N ASN A 47 29.43 17.70 -5.11
CA ASN A 47 30.49 16.95 -4.44
C ASN A 47 31.09 15.89 -5.39
N LYS A 48 31.70 16.37 -6.49
CA LYS A 48 32.37 15.56 -7.53
C LYS A 48 33.58 16.34 -8.05
N GLN A 49 34.73 15.70 -8.25
CA GLN A 49 35.95 16.37 -8.73
C GLN A 49 35.95 16.61 -10.26
N PRO A 50 36.42 17.79 -10.73
CA PRO A 50 36.58 19.05 -9.96
C PRO A 50 35.22 19.58 -9.50
N TRP A 51 35.15 20.17 -8.30
CA TRP A 51 33.90 20.59 -7.65
C TRP A 51 33.37 21.88 -8.28
N PRO A 52 32.26 21.83 -9.03
CA PRO A 52 31.62 23.02 -9.56
C PRO A 52 30.90 23.74 -8.41
N LEU A 53 31.25 25.01 -8.19
CA LEU A 53 30.48 25.98 -7.43
C LEU A 53 29.78 26.90 -8.43
N ARG A 54 28.46 27.01 -8.32
CA ARG A 54 27.63 27.85 -9.17
C ARG A 54 26.94 28.89 -8.32
N TYR A 55 26.91 30.14 -8.76
CA TYR A 55 26.22 31.23 -8.06
C TYR A 55 25.60 32.22 -9.04
N LEU A 56 24.51 32.86 -8.62
CA LEU A 56 23.71 33.79 -9.41
C LEU A 56 24.03 35.22 -8.96
N ALA A 57 24.60 36.01 -9.88
CA ALA A 57 24.94 37.41 -9.65
C ALA A 57 25.05 38.19 -10.98
N ALA A 58 24.94 39.51 -10.92
CA ALA A 58 25.10 40.39 -12.08
C ALA A 58 26.52 40.30 -12.69
N GLU A 59 27.54 40.25 -11.84
CA GLU A 59 28.96 40.13 -12.20
C GLU A 59 29.66 39.09 -11.32
N PRO A 60 30.83 38.56 -11.72
CA PRO A 60 31.62 37.67 -10.88
C PRO A 60 31.91 38.27 -9.51
N SER A 61 31.72 37.49 -8.44
CA SER A 61 31.81 37.99 -7.07
C SER A 61 33.26 38.09 -6.59
N PRO A 62 33.79 39.30 -6.31
CA PRO A 62 35.16 39.46 -5.81
C PRO A 62 35.37 38.77 -4.45
N LEU A 63 34.31 38.66 -3.66
CA LEU A 63 34.31 37.95 -2.38
C LEU A 63 34.61 36.46 -2.57
N VAL A 64 33.94 35.83 -3.53
CA VAL A 64 34.14 34.40 -3.84
C VAL A 64 35.55 34.17 -4.38
N GLU A 65 36.03 35.03 -5.28
CA GLU A 65 37.40 34.94 -5.83
C GLU A 65 38.49 35.13 -4.79
N PHE A 66 38.30 36.08 -3.87
CA PHE A 66 39.21 36.31 -2.75
C PHE A 66 39.26 35.07 -1.84
N LEU A 67 38.10 34.51 -1.48
CA LEU A 67 38.04 33.33 -0.62
C LEU A 67 38.68 32.09 -1.28
N LEU A 68 38.45 31.89 -2.57
CA LEU A 68 39.08 30.78 -3.30
C LEU A 68 40.59 30.96 -3.41
N SER A 69 41.07 32.19 -3.57
CA SER A 69 42.50 32.51 -3.55
C SER A 69 43.13 32.25 -2.18
N ASP A 70 42.46 32.66 -1.10
CA ASP A 70 42.93 32.41 0.27
C ASP A 70 42.99 30.91 0.61
N LEU A 71 42.02 30.12 0.13
CA LEU A 71 42.05 28.65 0.24
C LEU A 71 43.14 27.99 -0.62
N VAL A 72 43.64 28.67 -1.65
CA VAL A 72 44.83 28.21 -2.40
C VAL A 72 46.09 28.48 -1.58
N ASP A 73 46.18 29.66 -0.97
CA ASP A 73 47.34 30.07 -0.17
C ASP A 73 47.54 29.18 1.07
N ASP A 74 46.45 28.71 1.70
CA ASP A 74 46.49 27.78 2.84
C ASP A 74 46.64 26.29 2.45
N GLY A 75 46.63 25.97 1.14
CA GLY A 75 46.80 24.62 0.60
C GLY A 75 45.54 23.74 0.61
N THR A 76 44.39 24.25 1.05
CA THR A 76 43.10 23.54 1.04
C THR A 76 42.60 23.28 -0.39
N VAL A 77 42.78 24.26 -1.28
CA VAL A 77 42.47 24.20 -2.71
C VAL A 77 43.78 24.15 -3.50
N ARG A 78 43.92 23.19 -4.41
CA ARG A 78 45.08 23.11 -5.31
C ARG A 78 45.00 24.14 -6.44
N SER A 79 43.80 24.34 -6.97
CA SER A 79 43.53 25.29 -8.04
C SER A 79 42.03 25.54 -8.16
N TRP A 80 41.64 26.70 -8.65
CA TRP A 80 40.28 26.95 -9.14
C TRP A 80 40.34 27.65 -10.49
N VAL A 81 39.35 27.38 -11.35
CA VAL A 81 39.27 28.01 -12.68
C VAL A 81 37.83 28.48 -12.97
N PRO A 82 37.66 29.68 -13.57
CA PRO A 82 36.38 30.08 -14.16
C PRO A 82 35.92 29.09 -15.23
N GLY A 83 34.63 28.78 -15.22
CA GLY A 83 33.99 27.95 -16.23
C GLY A 83 32.73 28.61 -16.78
N ILE A 84 32.31 28.18 -17.96
CA ILE A 84 31.01 28.54 -18.52
C ILE A 84 29.97 27.59 -17.92
N TYR A 85 28.91 28.13 -17.32
CA TYR A 85 27.80 27.29 -16.89
C TYR A 85 26.83 27.07 -18.04
N GLU A 86 26.69 25.81 -18.44
CA GLU A 86 25.69 25.36 -19.40
C GLU A 86 24.65 24.52 -18.64
N PRO A 87 23.45 25.05 -18.36
CA PRO A 87 22.43 24.29 -17.67
C PRO A 87 21.99 23.10 -18.52
N GLU A 88 21.82 21.95 -17.88
CA GLU A 88 21.38 20.71 -18.51
C GLU A 88 19.87 20.73 -18.81
N THR A 89 19.39 21.83 -19.41
CA THR A 89 17.97 22.16 -19.64
C THR A 89 17.21 21.03 -20.34
N THR A 90 17.82 20.41 -21.36
CA THR A 90 17.22 19.25 -22.02
C THR A 90 17.05 18.09 -21.06
N ALA A 91 18.04 17.81 -20.22
CA ALA A 91 18.00 16.70 -19.28
C ALA A 91 16.93 16.90 -18.20
N PHE A 92 16.76 18.13 -17.74
CA PHE A 92 15.76 18.51 -16.74
C PHE A 92 14.36 18.78 -17.31
N GLY A 93 14.16 18.62 -18.63
CA GLY A 93 12.82 18.67 -19.22
C GLY A 93 12.36 20.07 -19.61
N GLY A 94 13.28 20.99 -19.93
CA GLY A 94 12.98 22.33 -20.43
C GLY A 94 13.31 23.43 -19.43
N THR A 95 13.27 24.69 -19.87
CA THR A 95 13.74 25.85 -19.09
C THR A 95 13.03 25.98 -17.74
N LYS A 96 11.69 25.90 -17.73
CA LYS A 96 10.91 26.02 -16.48
C LYS A 96 11.22 24.92 -15.46
N ALA A 97 11.49 23.70 -15.95
CA ALA A 97 11.84 22.58 -15.09
C ALA A 97 13.29 22.70 -14.60
N MET A 98 14.18 23.30 -15.39
CA MET A 98 15.54 23.65 -14.97
C MET A 98 15.54 24.75 -13.90
N ASP A 99 14.65 25.76 -14.00
CA ASP A 99 14.49 26.79 -12.98
C ASP A 99 14.07 26.16 -11.64
N ALA A 100 13.08 25.24 -11.66
CA ALA A 100 12.69 24.48 -10.48
C ALA A 100 13.85 23.61 -9.92
N ALA A 101 14.70 23.06 -10.79
CA ALA A 101 15.88 22.33 -10.38
C ALA A 101 16.92 23.26 -9.72
N HIS A 102 17.12 24.47 -10.23
CA HIS A 102 18.01 25.47 -9.62
C HIS A 102 17.54 25.90 -8.24
N ASP A 103 16.24 26.16 -8.07
CA ASP A 103 15.64 26.49 -6.77
C ASP A 103 15.86 25.35 -5.77
N LEU A 104 15.60 24.11 -6.19
CA LEU A 104 15.87 22.93 -5.37
C LEU A 104 17.37 22.78 -5.07
N PHE A 105 18.24 23.02 -6.05
CA PHE A 105 19.68 22.90 -5.85
C PHE A 105 20.19 23.93 -4.87
N HIS A 106 19.66 25.15 -4.88
CA HIS A 106 20.01 26.14 -3.91
C HIS A 106 19.63 25.71 -2.48
N GLU A 107 18.36 25.35 -2.25
CA GLU A 107 17.87 24.95 -0.93
C GLU A 107 18.54 23.68 -0.39
N ASP A 108 18.68 22.66 -1.23
CA ASP A 108 19.35 21.42 -0.85
C ASP A 108 20.83 21.70 -0.49
N SER A 109 21.47 22.72 -1.08
CA SER A 109 22.87 23.04 -0.78
C SER A 109 22.99 23.69 0.60
N ARG A 110 22.03 24.54 0.99
CA ARG A 110 21.96 25.16 2.32
C ARG A 110 21.82 24.10 3.42
N HIS A 111 20.95 23.11 3.20
CA HIS A 111 20.73 22.05 4.17
C HIS A 111 21.84 20.99 4.20
N LEU A 112 22.49 20.71 3.07
CA LEU A 112 23.66 19.82 3.05
C LEU A 112 24.87 20.36 3.84
N LEU A 113 24.96 21.68 4.04
CA LEU A 113 25.98 22.30 4.91
C LEU A 113 25.67 22.15 6.39
N THR A 114 24.39 22.29 6.76
CA THR A 114 23.94 22.39 8.15
C THR A 114 23.54 21.03 8.74
N TYR A 115 23.12 20.09 7.89
CA TYR A 115 22.70 18.77 8.34
C TYR A 115 23.88 17.87 8.70
N GLN A 116 23.91 17.44 9.96
CA GLN A 116 24.91 16.51 10.48
C GLN A 116 24.24 15.18 10.88
N PRO A 117 24.54 14.08 10.16
CA PRO A 117 24.15 12.74 10.58
C PRO A 117 24.73 12.38 11.96
N GLY A 118 24.00 11.62 12.76
CA GLY A 118 24.43 11.22 14.09
C GLY A 118 23.35 10.44 14.86
N PRO A 119 23.59 10.11 16.13
CA PRO A 119 22.61 9.41 16.96
C PRO A 119 21.27 10.17 17.00
N GLY A 120 20.18 9.48 16.69
CA GLY A 120 18.83 10.08 16.61
C GLY A 120 18.54 10.87 15.34
N ARG A 121 19.50 11.00 14.42
CA ARG A 121 19.35 11.63 13.09
C ARG A 121 19.45 10.59 11.98
N LEU A 122 18.89 10.86 10.80
CA LEU A 122 19.03 9.98 9.65
C LEU A 122 20.45 10.04 9.07
N GLY A 123 20.95 8.91 8.56
CA GLY A 123 22.17 8.90 7.76
C GLY A 123 21.97 9.59 6.39
N ARG A 124 23.06 9.84 5.67
CA ARG A 124 22.99 10.53 4.36
C ARG A 124 22.28 9.70 3.30
N ARG A 125 22.40 8.37 3.34
CA ARG A 125 21.74 7.45 2.40
C ARG A 125 20.24 7.45 2.64
N GLU A 126 19.86 7.38 3.92
CA GLU A 126 18.47 7.36 4.36
C GLU A 126 17.79 8.69 4.06
N THR A 127 18.47 9.80 4.34
CA THR A 127 17.97 11.15 4.02
C THR A 127 17.76 11.33 2.52
N ALA A 128 18.69 10.83 1.69
CA ALA A 128 18.58 10.96 0.24
C ALA A 128 17.37 10.20 -0.33
N VAL A 129 17.14 8.96 0.10
CA VAL A 129 15.93 8.21 -0.31
C VAL A 129 14.68 8.93 0.16
N LEU A 130 14.65 9.37 1.42
CA LEU A 130 13.47 10.02 2.01
C LEU A 130 13.06 11.29 1.25
N LEU A 131 14.00 12.20 0.99
CA LEU A 131 13.74 13.46 0.28
C LEU A 131 13.28 13.21 -1.15
N ILE A 132 13.91 12.25 -1.83
CA ILE A 132 13.57 11.86 -3.19
C ILE A 132 12.18 11.19 -3.25
N SER A 133 11.84 10.33 -2.28
CA SER A 133 10.49 9.77 -2.16
C SER A 133 9.45 10.85 -1.85
N ALA A 134 9.76 11.84 -1.02
CA ALA A 134 8.88 12.99 -0.77
C ALA A 134 8.59 13.78 -2.06
N MET A 135 9.63 14.04 -2.85
CA MET A 135 9.50 14.67 -4.17
C MET A 135 8.60 13.85 -5.11
N MET A 136 8.75 12.52 -5.17
CA MET A 136 7.91 11.68 -6.04
C MET A 136 6.45 11.66 -5.62
N ARG A 137 6.17 11.55 -4.32
CA ARG A 137 4.80 11.59 -3.80
C ARG A 137 4.13 12.91 -4.16
N ARG A 138 4.86 14.03 -4.09
CA ARG A 138 4.36 15.35 -4.51
C ARG A 138 4.35 15.57 -6.01
N ALA A 139 5.06 14.74 -6.76
CA ALA A 139 4.95 14.63 -8.21
C ALA A 139 3.79 13.73 -8.67
N ASN A 140 2.96 13.25 -7.73
CA ASN A 140 1.83 12.32 -7.95
C ASN A 140 2.24 10.99 -8.60
N LEU A 141 3.46 10.51 -8.34
CA LEU A 141 3.84 9.16 -8.78
C LEU A 141 3.27 8.10 -7.83
N ASP A 142 2.54 7.14 -8.40
CA ASP A 142 2.15 5.94 -7.66
C ASP A 142 3.36 5.08 -7.27
N TRP A 143 3.16 4.07 -6.41
CA TRP A 143 4.26 3.25 -5.91
C TRP A 143 5.09 2.57 -7.01
N PHE A 144 4.46 1.99 -8.04
CA PHE A 144 5.20 1.35 -9.13
C PHE A 144 5.80 2.35 -10.12
N GLU A 145 5.21 3.52 -10.27
CA GLU A 145 5.83 4.62 -11.00
C GLU A 145 7.08 5.13 -10.26
N GLN A 146 7.09 5.11 -8.92
CA GLN A 146 8.30 5.30 -8.12
C GLN A 146 9.30 4.16 -8.38
N GLY A 147 8.83 2.91 -8.47
CA GLY A 147 9.65 1.75 -8.86
C GLY A 147 10.30 1.89 -10.23
N ASP A 148 9.54 2.28 -11.26
CA ASP A 148 10.03 2.57 -12.61
C ASP A 148 11.01 3.76 -12.58
N MET A 149 10.74 4.78 -11.77
CA MET A 149 11.69 5.88 -11.54
C MET A 149 13.01 5.34 -10.96
N TRP A 150 12.97 4.48 -9.94
CA TRP A 150 14.16 3.85 -9.35
C TRP A 150 14.87 2.95 -10.36
N ALA A 151 14.13 2.23 -11.20
CA ALA A 151 14.71 1.47 -12.29
C ALA A 151 15.47 2.37 -13.29
N LYS A 152 14.93 3.56 -13.62
CA LYS A 152 15.64 4.55 -14.45
C LYS A 152 16.87 5.11 -13.75
N ALA A 153 16.82 5.35 -12.44
CA ALA A 153 17.98 5.76 -11.66
C ALA A 153 19.06 4.66 -11.62
N THR A 154 18.66 3.39 -11.45
CA THR A 154 19.56 2.22 -11.55
C THR A 154 20.15 2.09 -12.95
N ALA A 155 19.41 2.37 -14.03
CA ALA A 155 19.97 2.36 -15.38
C ALA A 155 21.08 3.40 -15.57
N LEU A 156 21.04 4.52 -14.84
CA LEU A 156 22.09 5.54 -14.82
C LEU A 156 23.26 5.19 -13.89
N ARG A 157 23.08 4.21 -12.99
CA ARG A 157 24.07 3.69 -12.03
C ARG A 157 23.93 2.16 -11.92
N PRO A 158 24.38 1.40 -12.93
CA PRO A 158 24.14 -0.04 -12.98
C PRO A 158 24.65 -0.77 -11.73
N ALA A 159 23.90 -1.79 -11.29
CA ALA A 159 24.28 -2.67 -10.19
C ALA A 159 25.54 -3.47 -10.54
N THR A 160 26.50 -3.51 -9.63
CA THR A 160 27.70 -4.35 -9.74
C THR A 160 27.47 -5.76 -9.19
N GLU A 161 26.56 -5.95 -8.23
CA GLU A 161 26.20 -7.26 -7.64
C GLU A 161 24.73 -7.28 -7.14
N ALA A 162 24.10 -8.46 -7.16
CA ALA A 162 22.76 -8.67 -6.61
C ALA A 162 22.78 -8.71 -5.06
N LEU A 163 21.70 -8.24 -4.42
CA LEU A 163 21.56 -8.31 -2.96
C LEU A 163 21.42 -9.76 -2.49
N ALA A 164 22.29 -10.18 -1.58
CA ALA A 164 22.17 -11.49 -0.93
C ALA A 164 20.80 -11.61 -0.22
N PRO A 165 20.09 -12.76 -0.34
CA PRO A 165 18.72 -12.91 0.19
C PRO A 165 18.55 -12.54 1.67
N GLU A 166 19.51 -12.89 2.51
CA GLU A 166 19.50 -12.56 3.94
C GLU A 166 19.55 -11.04 4.21
N ARG A 167 20.32 -10.30 3.39
CA ARG A 167 20.40 -8.84 3.48
C ARG A 167 19.14 -8.18 2.92
N ALA A 168 18.57 -8.73 1.85
CA ALA A 168 17.31 -8.26 1.27
C ALA A 168 16.16 -8.33 2.28
N ALA A 169 16.03 -9.45 3.01
CA ALA A 169 14.99 -9.61 4.04
C ALA A 169 15.01 -8.52 5.13
N THR A 170 16.18 -7.94 5.41
CA THR A 170 16.33 -6.85 6.38
C THR A 170 16.18 -5.47 5.75
N LEU A 171 16.77 -5.26 4.57
CA LEU A 171 16.87 -3.94 3.95
C LEU A 171 15.59 -3.52 3.22
N LEU A 172 14.85 -4.45 2.63
CA LEU A 172 13.65 -4.12 1.86
C LEU A 172 12.53 -3.53 2.74
N PRO A 173 12.17 -4.09 3.91
CA PRO A 173 11.17 -3.47 4.79
C PRO A 173 11.61 -2.10 5.31
N ALA A 174 12.90 -1.94 5.65
CA ALA A 174 13.44 -0.66 6.10
C ALA A 174 13.39 0.40 5.00
N MET A 175 13.70 0.00 3.75
CA MET A 175 13.59 0.83 2.56
C MET A 175 12.13 1.26 2.32
N GLN A 176 11.18 0.32 2.35
CA GLN A 176 9.76 0.62 2.20
C GLN A 176 9.28 1.61 3.25
N LYS A 177 9.65 1.42 4.53
CA LYS A 177 9.32 2.37 5.60
C LYS A 177 9.86 3.76 5.30
N LEU A 178 11.12 3.86 4.89
CA LEU A 178 11.77 5.14 4.57
C LEU A 178 11.11 5.85 3.38
N MET A 179 10.67 5.09 2.38
CA MET A 179 10.02 5.62 1.18
C MET A 179 8.57 6.04 1.41
N THR A 180 7.95 5.68 2.54
CA THR A 180 6.51 5.86 2.79
C THR A 180 6.18 6.63 4.06
N VAL A 181 7.16 6.82 4.96
CA VAL A 181 6.99 7.57 6.20
C VAL A 181 6.53 9.01 5.95
N ASP A 182 5.63 9.49 6.83
CA ASP A 182 5.23 10.90 6.87
C ASP A 182 6.43 11.76 7.25
N THR A 183 6.82 12.65 6.33
CA THR A 183 7.94 13.57 6.51
C THR A 183 7.66 14.62 7.58
N GLY A 184 6.39 14.99 7.79
CA GLY A 184 5.97 15.93 8.83
C GLY A 184 6.31 15.43 10.23
N SER A 185 6.10 14.13 10.48
CA SER A 185 6.45 13.48 11.75
C SER A 185 7.95 13.56 12.08
N LEU A 186 8.82 13.51 11.06
CA LEU A 186 10.27 13.50 11.22
C LEU A 186 10.86 14.89 11.51
N CYS A 187 10.17 15.95 11.09
CA CYS A 187 10.58 17.34 11.26
C CYS A 187 10.11 17.96 12.60
N ARG A 188 9.38 17.20 13.43
CA ARG A 188 8.96 17.66 14.77
C ARG A 188 10.17 17.86 15.70
N PRO A 189 10.05 18.66 16.77
CA PRO A 189 11.12 18.82 17.76
C PRO A 189 11.64 17.47 18.28
N ASN A 190 12.96 17.31 18.31
CA ASN A 190 13.68 16.05 18.60
C ASN A 190 13.49 14.93 17.58
N GLY A 191 12.83 15.18 16.45
CA GLY A 191 12.72 14.26 15.34
C GLY A 191 14.01 14.14 14.52
N PRO A 192 14.13 13.10 13.68
CA PRO A 192 15.36 12.87 12.91
C PRO A 192 15.75 14.01 11.95
N LEU A 193 14.80 14.83 11.51
CA LEU A 193 15.00 16.01 10.65
C LEU A 193 14.60 17.32 11.35
N ASP A 194 14.60 17.37 12.68
CA ASP A 194 14.35 18.60 13.44
C ASP A 194 15.24 19.76 12.94
N GLY A 195 14.63 20.90 12.61
CA GLY A 195 15.29 22.07 12.01
C GLY A 195 15.43 22.04 10.48
N HIS A 196 14.95 21.00 9.80
CA HIS A 196 15.10 20.81 8.35
C HIS A 196 13.75 20.71 7.59
N THR A 197 12.67 21.30 8.13
CA THR A 197 11.36 21.33 7.47
C THR A 197 11.42 21.93 6.06
N GLU A 198 12.15 23.04 5.88
CA GLU A 198 12.30 23.67 4.56
C GLU A 198 13.04 22.79 3.56
N TRP A 199 13.90 21.88 4.03
CA TRP A 199 14.60 20.95 3.15
C TRP A 199 13.63 19.99 2.48
N VAL A 200 12.77 19.36 3.29
CA VAL A 200 11.69 18.50 2.80
C VAL A 200 10.75 19.30 1.89
N ALA A 201 10.33 20.48 2.34
CA ALA A 201 9.43 21.33 1.58
C ALA A 201 10.00 21.72 0.21
N ALA A 202 11.32 21.94 0.08
CA ALA A 202 11.95 22.22 -1.21
C ALA A 202 11.81 21.05 -2.20
N PHE A 203 12.04 19.81 -1.75
CA PHE A 203 11.84 18.62 -2.57
C PHE A 203 10.37 18.43 -2.96
N GLU A 204 9.47 18.66 -2.01
CA GLU A 204 8.02 18.60 -2.22
C GLU A 204 7.52 19.65 -3.22
N ARG A 205 8.02 20.90 -3.12
CA ARG A 205 7.74 21.99 -4.06
C ARG A 205 8.26 21.67 -5.46
N ALA A 206 9.46 21.12 -5.57
CA ALA A 206 10.02 20.70 -6.86
C ALA A 206 9.18 19.59 -7.49
N GLY A 207 8.78 18.58 -6.71
CA GLY A 207 7.87 17.52 -7.16
C GLY A 207 6.54 18.05 -7.69
N ALA A 208 5.88 18.93 -6.92
CA ALA A 208 4.62 19.54 -7.31
C ALA A 208 4.74 20.41 -8.59
N THR A 209 5.85 21.16 -8.71
CA THR A 209 6.13 21.97 -9.90
C THR A 209 6.31 21.10 -11.14
N LEU A 210 7.06 20.00 -11.03
CA LEU A 210 7.25 19.07 -12.14
C LEU A 210 5.96 18.36 -12.53
N ALA A 211 5.10 17.98 -11.58
CA ALA A 211 3.78 17.43 -11.88
C ALA A 211 2.90 18.44 -12.62
N HIS A 212 2.90 19.70 -12.19
CA HIS A 212 2.17 20.77 -12.88
C HIS A 212 2.67 20.98 -14.31
N LEU A 213 4.00 21.01 -14.51
CA LEU A 213 4.59 21.10 -15.84
C LEU A 213 4.27 19.87 -16.70
N ALA A 214 4.25 18.67 -16.13
CA ALA A 214 3.90 17.44 -16.85
C ALA A 214 2.44 17.49 -17.33
N ALA A 215 1.50 17.82 -16.45
CA ALA A 215 0.07 17.92 -16.77
C ALA A 215 -0.22 19.03 -17.79
N GLY A 216 0.52 20.13 -17.74
CA GLY A 216 0.38 21.27 -18.66
C GLY A 216 1.17 21.14 -19.97
N GLY A 217 1.82 20.00 -20.25
CA GLY A 217 2.65 19.82 -21.44
C GLY A 217 3.92 20.69 -21.47
N GLY A 218 4.34 21.23 -20.33
CA GLY A 218 5.51 22.09 -20.15
C GLY A 218 6.84 21.34 -20.02
N LEU A 219 6.82 20.01 -19.90
CA LEU A 219 8.03 19.17 -19.89
C LEU A 219 8.40 18.70 -21.30
N THR A 220 9.67 18.84 -21.66
CA THR A 220 10.24 18.30 -22.91
C THR A 220 10.71 16.84 -22.79
N ARG A 221 10.65 16.27 -21.58
CA ARG A 221 10.96 14.86 -21.26
C ARG A 221 9.91 14.30 -20.30
N GLY A 222 9.72 12.99 -20.32
CA GLY A 222 8.81 12.34 -19.38
C GLY A 222 9.18 12.61 -17.92
N LEU A 223 8.17 12.84 -17.07
CA LEU A 223 8.31 13.21 -15.66
C LEU A 223 9.27 12.29 -14.89
N ARG A 224 9.10 10.96 -15.01
CA ARG A 224 9.98 9.97 -14.35
C ARG A 224 11.45 10.06 -14.80
N ALA A 225 11.70 10.38 -16.06
CA ALA A 225 13.07 10.55 -16.56
C ALA A 225 13.72 11.84 -16.01
N VAL A 226 12.95 12.91 -15.86
CA VAL A 226 13.39 14.16 -15.24
C VAL A 226 13.67 13.95 -13.75
N ILE A 227 12.78 13.29 -13.02
CA ILE A 227 12.99 12.98 -11.60
C ILE A 227 14.20 12.07 -11.41
N ALA A 228 14.39 11.04 -12.25
CA ALA A 228 15.59 10.19 -12.19
C ALA A 228 16.90 11.01 -12.32
N HIS A 229 16.90 12.11 -13.08
CA HIS A 229 18.06 13.01 -13.12
C HIS A 229 18.24 13.79 -11.81
N HIS A 230 17.15 14.24 -11.17
CA HIS A 230 17.21 14.84 -9.83
C HIS A 230 17.79 13.88 -8.79
N VAL A 231 17.43 12.59 -8.84
CA VAL A 231 18.01 11.56 -7.96
C VAL A 231 19.53 11.54 -8.07
N ILE A 232 20.05 11.47 -9.30
CA ILE A 232 21.50 11.44 -9.55
C ILE A 232 22.17 12.71 -9.07
N PHE A 233 21.58 13.88 -9.34
CA PHE A 233 22.14 15.16 -8.92
C PHE A 233 22.16 15.27 -7.39
N HIS A 234 21.05 15.00 -6.73
CA HIS A 234 20.97 15.02 -5.27
C HIS A 234 21.97 14.04 -4.64
N ALA A 235 22.04 12.79 -5.11
CA ALA A 235 22.96 11.81 -4.55
C ALA A 235 24.44 12.22 -4.72
N ASN A 236 24.81 12.80 -5.86
CA ASN A 236 26.15 13.36 -6.07
C ASN A 236 26.42 14.53 -5.12
N ARG A 237 25.44 15.40 -4.87
CA ARG A 237 25.57 16.56 -3.97
C ARG A 237 25.64 16.17 -2.50
N ALA A 238 24.84 15.20 -2.10
CA ALA A 238 24.90 14.56 -0.79
C ALA A 238 26.24 13.82 -0.53
N GLY A 239 27.05 13.64 -1.58
CA GLY A 239 28.37 13.04 -1.52
C GLY A 239 28.35 11.51 -1.48
N LEU A 240 27.25 10.89 -1.92
CA LEU A 240 27.13 9.44 -1.95
C LEU A 240 28.08 8.85 -3.02
N PRO A 241 28.96 7.88 -2.66
CA PRO A 241 29.77 7.13 -3.63
C PRO A 241 28.92 6.47 -4.73
N SER A 242 29.50 6.26 -5.91
CA SER A 242 28.77 5.64 -7.03
C SER A 242 28.27 4.22 -6.71
N ASP A 243 29.05 3.44 -5.97
CA ASP A 243 28.67 2.07 -5.57
C ASP A 243 27.51 2.11 -4.57
N ASP A 244 27.53 3.07 -3.64
CA ASP A 244 26.41 3.30 -2.72
C ASP A 244 25.14 3.73 -3.47
N GLN A 245 25.26 4.62 -4.46
CA GLN A 245 24.14 5.03 -5.31
C GLN A 245 23.53 3.81 -6.02
N SER A 246 24.38 2.99 -6.63
CA SER A 246 23.99 1.79 -7.34
C SER A 246 23.23 0.81 -6.43
N ALA A 247 23.81 0.47 -5.28
CA ALA A 247 23.18 -0.42 -4.30
C ALA A 247 21.88 0.15 -3.75
N LEU A 248 21.85 1.45 -3.43
CA LEU A 248 20.69 2.13 -2.85
C LEU A 248 19.52 2.19 -3.84
N PHE A 249 19.76 2.57 -5.09
CA PHE A 249 18.71 2.66 -6.10
C PHE A 249 18.19 1.28 -6.48
N ASN A 250 19.07 0.27 -6.54
CA ASN A 250 18.62 -1.10 -6.76
C ASN A 250 17.79 -1.62 -5.58
N THR A 251 18.18 -1.34 -4.33
CA THR A 251 17.39 -1.72 -3.15
C THR A 251 16.02 -1.03 -3.16
N ALA A 252 15.95 0.25 -3.51
CA ALA A 252 14.69 1.00 -3.63
C ALA A 252 13.81 0.46 -4.76
N ARG A 253 14.41 0.10 -5.90
CA ARG A 253 13.73 -0.58 -7.01
C ARG A 253 13.18 -1.93 -6.57
N GLU A 254 13.98 -2.78 -5.92
CA GLU A 254 13.55 -4.10 -5.43
C GLU A 254 12.50 -4.01 -4.32
N ALA A 255 12.58 -2.98 -3.47
CA ALA A 255 11.59 -2.72 -2.42
C ALA A 255 10.20 -2.42 -3.01
N VAL A 256 10.17 -1.91 -4.25
CA VAL A 256 8.94 -1.66 -5.00
C VAL A 256 8.56 -2.83 -5.89
N MET A 257 9.50 -3.34 -6.69
CA MET A 257 9.25 -4.25 -7.82
C MET A 257 9.46 -5.74 -7.49
N GLY A 258 10.01 -6.08 -6.32
CA GLY A 258 10.48 -7.43 -6.00
C GLY A 258 11.84 -7.77 -6.63
N SER A 259 12.41 -8.94 -6.29
CA SER A 259 13.65 -9.40 -6.92
C SER A 259 13.43 -9.70 -8.39
N SER A 260 14.41 -9.37 -9.23
CA SER A 260 14.32 -9.46 -10.70
C SER A 260 14.27 -10.89 -11.28
N ASP A 261 13.95 -11.91 -10.48
CA ASP A 261 13.71 -13.27 -10.96
C ASP A 261 12.26 -13.53 -11.40
N ASN A 262 11.38 -12.53 -11.30
CA ASN A 262 10.07 -12.54 -11.95
C ASN A 262 10.14 -11.95 -13.37
N THR A 263 10.82 -12.63 -14.29
CA THR A 263 10.60 -12.40 -15.72
C THR A 263 9.28 -13.06 -16.13
N ALA A 264 8.17 -12.32 -16.00
CA ALA A 264 6.91 -12.66 -16.64
C ALA A 264 6.36 -11.44 -17.40
N SER A 265 6.36 -11.59 -18.72
CA SER A 265 5.55 -10.89 -19.72
C SER A 265 5.86 -9.42 -20.01
N SER A 266 6.76 -9.21 -20.97
CA SER A 266 6.74 -8.04 -21.85
C SER A 266 6.34 -8.52 -23.25
N ALA A 267 5.07 -8.34 -23.62
CA ALA A 267 4.61 -8.36 -25.00
C ALA A 267 3.99 -6.99 -25.30
N GLU A 268 4.69 -6.22 -26.12
CA GLU A 268 4.22 -4.93 -26.63
C GLU A 268 3.04 -5.15 -27.59
N GLY A 269 1.92 -4.51 -27.28
CA GLY A 269 0.76 -4.38 -28.17
C GLY A 269 0.06 -3.06 -27.89
N THR A 270 0.12 -2.14 -28.86
CA THR A 270 -0.52 -0.82 -28.84
C THR A 270 -2.04 -0.96 -28.59
N PRO A 271 -2.68 -0.17 -27.70
CA PRO A 271 -4.12 -0.25 -27.53
C PRO A 271 -4.85 0.50 -28.66
N GLU A 272 -5.82 -0.17 -29.28
CA GLU A 272 -6.94 0.50 -29.94
C GLU A 272 -7.89 1.06 -28.87
N THR A 273 -8.22 2.34 -29.01
CA THR A 273 -9.23 3.05 -28.21
C THR A 273 -10.59 2.39 -28.33
N THR A 274 -11.16 1.93 -27.21
CA THR A 274 -12.58 1.55 -27.13
C THR A 274 -13.41 2.78 -26.78
N SER A 275 -14.45 3.03 -27.58
CA SER A 275 -15.42 4.10 -27.37
C SER A 275 -16.61 3.63 -26.54
N VAL A 276 -17.05 4.46 -25.61
CA VAL A 276 -18.27 4.27 -24.81
C VAL A 276 -19.49 4.54 -25.69
N ARG A 277 -20.45 3.60 -25.74
CA ARG A 277 -21.73 3.79 -26.45
C ARG A 277 -22.67 4.68 -25.64
N ALA A 278 -23.34 5.60 -26.33
CA ALA A 278 -24.29 6.55 -25.77
C ALA A 278 -25.54 5.88 -25.15
N VAL A 279 -25.96 6.44 -24.01
CA VAL A 279 -27.12 6.08 -23.19
C VAL A 279 -28.43 6.25 -23.97
N LYS A 280 -29.26 5.20 -24.03
CA LYS A 280 -30.67 5.32 -24.41
C LYS A 280 -31.50 5.63 -23.18
N THR A 281 -32.09 6.82 -23.16
CA THR A 281 -33.00 7.26 -22.11
C THR A 281 -34.42 7.12 -22.64
N ASP A 282 -35.06 5.98 -22.37
CA ASP A 282 -36.52 5.85 -22.51
C ASP A 282 -37.04 4.87 -21.45
N THR A 283 -38.10 5.28 -20.73
CA THR A 283 -38.91 4.56 -19.72
C THR A 283 -38.61 4.84 -18.22
N ILE A 284 -38.67 6.10 -17.78
CA ILE A 284 -38.29 6.54 -16.42
C ILE A 284 -39.32 6.20 -15.30
N ALA A 285 -40.63 6.09 -15.59
CA ALA A 285 -41.63 5.98 -14.52
C ALA A 285 -41.89 4.56 -14.02
N ALA A 286 -41.83 3.56 -14.90
CA ALA A 286 -42.02 2.15 -14.53
C ALA A 286 -40.76 1.55 -13.86
N SER A 287 -39.57 2.09 -14.17
CA SER A 287 -38.30 1.61 -13.61
C SER A 287 -38.11 2.01 -12.14
N GLU A 288 -38.56 3.19 -11.71
CA GLU A 288 -38.34 3.66 -10.32
C GLU A 288 -39.18 2.92 -9.28
N ALA A 289 -40.44 2.60 -9.61
CA ALA A 289 -41.31 1.81 -8.74
C ALA A 289 -40.76 0.39 -8.56
N GLU A 290 -40.28 -0.21 -9.65
CA GLU A 290 -39.66 -1.54 -9.63
C GLU A 290 -38.32 -1.55 -8.90
N ALA A 291 -37.47 -0.55 -9.15
CA ALA A 291 -36.22 -0.36 -8.41
C ALA A 291 -36.47 -0.19 -6.91
N THR A 292 -37.52 0.54 -6.51
CA THR A 292 -37.92 0.70 -5.12
C THR A 292 -38.38 -0.62 -4.50
N ARG A 293 -39.17 -1.42 -5.22
CA ARG A 293 -39.62 -2.74 -4.77
C ARG A 293 -38.44 -3.68 -4.55
N LEU A 294 -37.53 -3.76 -5.52
CA LEU A 294 -36.33 -4.62 -5.45
C LEU A 294 -35.37 -4.18 -4.33
N ARG A 295 -35.11 -2.88 -4.22
CA ARG A 295 -34.32 -2.28 -3.13
C ARG A 295 -34.87 -2.64 -1.75
N ASN A 296 -36.17 -2.49 -1.55
CA ASN A 296 -36.80 -2.82 -0.27
C ASN A 296 -36.74 -4.31 0.04
N GLY A 297 -37.00 -5.17 -0.95
CA GLY A 297 -36.91 -6.61 -0.79
C GLY A 297 -35.48 -7.10 -0.52
N LEU A 298 -34.45 -6.45 -1.08
CA LEU A 298 -33.05 -6.70 -0.74
C LEU A 298 -32.78 -6.36 0.73
N VAL A 299 -33.20 -5.17 1.18
CA VAL A 299 -32.95 -4.71 2.54
C VAL A 299 -33.67 -5.58 3.57
N ASP A 300 -34.88 -6.05 3.27
CA ASP A 300 -35.60 -7.00 4.14
C ASP A 300 -34.78 -8.28 4.37
N LYS A 301 -34.19 -8.85 3.31
CA LYS A 301 -33.30 -10.02 3.41
C LYS A 301 -32.01 -9.75 4.19
N ILE A 302 -31.44 -8.56 4.06
CA ILE A 302 -30.24 -8.16 4.83
C ILE A 302 -30.57 -8.13 6.32
N ARG A 303 -31.76 -7.63 6.70
CA ARG A 303 -32.21 -7.58 8.10
C ARG A 303 -32.43 -8.95 8.72
N GLU A 304 -32.91 -9.92 7.95
CA GLU A 304 -33.03 -11.32 8.39
C GLU A 304 -31.67 -11.90 8.82
N SER A 305 -30.57 -11.39 8.24
CA SER A 305 -29.19 -11.74 8.61
C SER A 305 -28.66 -10.98 9.84
N ARG A 306 -29.49 -10.17 10.50
CA ARG A 306 -29.16 -9.31 11.66
C ARG A 306 -28.09 -8.25 11.39
N TYR A 307 -28.02 -7.77 10.14
CA TYR A 307 -27.27 -6.58 9.76
C TYR A 307 -28.24 -5.46 9.35
N ALA A 308 -27.71 -4.26 9.12
CA ALA A 308 -28.43 -3.02 8.89
C ALA A 308 -29.15 -2.50 10.15
N SER A 309 -28.40 -1.82 11.01
CA SER A 309 -28.96 -0.94 12.05
C SER A 309 -29.97 0.05 11.45
N PRO A 310 -30.90 0.63 12.23
CA PRO A 310 -31.97 1.48 11.69
C PRO A 310 -31.48 2.62 10.76
N ALA A 311 -30.33 3.22 11.07
CA ALA A 311 -29.72 4.26 10.24
C ALA A 311 -29.19 3.68 8.90
N VAL A 312 -28.47 2.56 8.96
CA VAL A 312 -27.95 1.86 7.77
C VAL A 312 -29.08 1.30 6.92
N GLU A 313 -30.13 0.74 7.52
CA GLU A 313 -31.34 0.32 6.82
C GLU A 313 -31.94 1.48 6.03
N THR A 314 -32.12 2.63 6.68
CA THR A 314 -32.69 3.82 6.04
C THR A 314 -31.81 4.30 4.88
N ALA A 315 -30.48 4.31 5.05
CA ALA A 315 -29.54 4.63 3.99
C ALA A 315 -29.67 3.69 2.79
N LEU A 316 -29.68 2.37 3.01
CA LEU A 316 -29.82 1.36 1.95
C LEU A 316 -31.16 1.44 1.21
N ARG A 317 -32.25 1.83 1.91
CA ARG A 317 -33.56 2.06 1.28
C ARG A 317 -33.64 3.37 0.52
N THR A 318 -32.77 4.33 0.81
CA THR A 318 -32.81 5.67 0.20
C THR A 318 -31.86 5.80 -0.98
N VAL A 319 -30.62 5.32 -0.86
CA VAL A 319 -29.59 5.47 -1.89
C VAL A 319 -29.90 4.53 -3.07
N PRO A 320 -30.08 5.04 -4.30
CA PRO A 320 -30.47 4.24 -5.45
C PRO A 320 -29.26 3.49 -6.03
N ARG A 321 -28.95 2.29 -5.50
CA ARG A 321 -27.78 1.47 -5.91
C ARG A 321 -27.62 1.30 -7.42
N HIS A 322 -28.72 1.16 -8.16
CA HIS A 322 -28.72 1.00 -9.61
C HIS A 322 -28.10 2.18 -10.38
N LEU A 323 -28.05 3.39 -9.81
CA LEU A 323 -27.33 4.52 -10.42
C LEU A 323 -25.81 4.38 -10.37
N PHE A 324 -25.28 3.50 -9.51
CA PHE A 324 -23.85 3.25 -9.32
C PHE A 324 -23.36 2.01 -10.07
N VAL A 325 -24.26 1.25 -10.71
CA VAL A 325 -23.95 0.09 -11.54
C VAL A 325 -24.79 0.13 -12.83
N PRO A 326 -24.60 1.17 -13.68
CA PRO A 326 -25.51 1.46 -14.79
C PRO A 326 -25.59 0.36 -15.85
N ASP A 327 -24.57 -0.49 -15.94
CA ASP A 327 -24.52 -1.61 -16.89
C ASP A 327 -25.20 -2.90 -16.37
N ALA A 328 -25.60 -2.93 -15.10
CA ALA A 328 -26.29 -4.07 -14.50
C ALA A 328 -27.81 -3.97 -14.70
N SER A 329 -28.50 -5.11 -14.78
CA SER A 329 -29.96 -5.13 -14.68
C SER A 329 -30.41 -4.64 -13.29
N LEU A 330 -31.66 -4.19 -13.16
CA LEU A 330 -32.21 -3.80 -11.85
C LEU A 330 -32.19 -4.97 -10.86
N GLU A 331 -32.49 -6.18 -11.36
CA GLU A 331 -32.45 -7.41 -10.58
C GLU A 331 -31.04 -7.72 -10.07
N ASP A 332 -30.01 -7.58 -10.91
CA ASP A 332 -28.62 -7.79 -10.52
C ASP A 332 -28.13 -6.70 -9.55
N ALA A 333 -28.50 -5.43 -9.80
CA ALA A 333 -28.14 -4.30 -8.94
C ALA A 333 -28.67 -4.48 -7.50
N TYR A 334 -29.83 -5.13 -7.34
CA TYR A 334 -30.47 -5.40 -6.06
C TYR A 334 -30.43 -6.88 -5.64
N ALA A 335 -29.61 -7.71 -6.29
CA ALA A 335 -29.29 -9.03 -5.81
C ALA A 335 -28.25 -8.92 -4.67
N ASN A 336 -28.30 -9.83 -3.69
CA ASN A 336 -27.33 -9.84 -2.60
C ASN A 336 -26.02 -10.56 -3.01
N VAL A 337 -25.42 -10.10 -4.11
CA VAL A 337 -24.16 -10.59 -4.70
C VAL A 337 -23.32 -9.39 -5.16
N PRO A 338 -21.99 -9.51 -5.28
CA PRO A 338 -21.18 -8.46 -5.87
C PRO A 338 -21.47 -8.30 -7.37
N VAL A 339 -21.32 -7.08 -7.89
CA VAL A 339 -21.38 -6.77 -9.33
C VAL A 339 -19.99 -6.36 -9.78
N ASN A 340 -19.34 -7.19 -10.62
CA ASN A 340 -18.01 -6.89 -11.14
C ASN A 340 -18.07 -5.74 -12.15
N ILE A 341 -17.21 -4.74 -11.99
CA ILE A 341 -17.23 -3.51 -12.81
C ILE A 341 -15.94 -3.31 -13.62
N LYS A 342 -14.86 -4.01 -13.25
CA LYS A 342 -13.57 -3.90 -13.94
C LYS A 342 -12.85 -5.23 -13.94
N TYR A 343 -12.18 -5.52 -15.05
CA TYR A 343 -11.39 -6.74 -15.29
C TYR A 343 -9.99 -6.36 -15.76
N ASP A 344 -8.99 -7.18 -15.45
CA ASP A 344 -7.66 -7.08 -16.04
C ASP A 344 -7.59 -7.76 -17.43
N THR A 345 -6.39 -7.77 -18.02
CA THR A 345 -6.13 -8.34 -19.35
C THR A 345 -6.42 -9.83 -19.44
N ASP A 346 -6.36 -10.54 -18.32
CA ASP A 346 -6.58 -11.99 -18.25
C ASP A 346 -8.05 -12.32 -17.93
N GLY A 347 -8.91 -11.31 -17.83
CA GLY A 347 -10.33 -11.43 -17.51
C GLY A 347 -10.62 -11.67 -16.03
N THR A 348 -9.64 -11.47 -15.15
CA THR A 348 -9.85 -11.53 -13.69
C THR A 348 -10.49 -10.22 -13.25
N SER A 349 -11.56 -10.31 -12.45
CA SER A 349 -12.16 -9.11 -11.89
C SER A 349 -11.16 -8.43 -10.96
N ILE A 350 -11.00 -7.11 -11.11
CA ILE A 350 -10.11 -6.28 -10.29
C ILE A 350 -10.83 -5.14 -9.57
N SER A 351 -12.12 -4.96 -9.83
CA SER A 351 -13.01 -4.09 -9.06
C SER A 351 -14.46 -4.57 -9.16
N CYS A 352 -15.22 -4.39 -8.09
CA CYS A 352 -16.64 -4.71 -8.02
C CYS A 352 -17.41 -3.77 -7.09
N ALA A 353 -18.69 -3.56 -7.37
CA ALA A 353 -19.62 -3.08 -6.36
C ALA A 353 -19.87 -4.22 -5.36
N SER A 354 -19.39 -4.04 -4.14
CA SER A 354 -19.41 -5.07 -3.08
C SER A 354 -20.81 -5.59 -2.79
N GLN A 355 -20.89 -6.83 -2.28
CA GLN A 355 -22.14 -7.48 -1.88
C GLN A 355 -22.90 -6.61 -0.86
N PRO A 356 -24.19 -6.28 -1.09
CA PRO A 356 -24.96 -5.39 -0.23
C PRO A 356 -25.00 -5.77 1.26
N GLY A 357 -25.14 -7.06 1.58
CA GLY A 357 -25.13 -7.52 2.97
C GLY A 357 -23.78 -7.30 3.68
N VAL A 358 -22.67 -7.40 2.95
CA VAL A 358 -21.32 -7.11 3.48
C VAL A 358 -21.13 -5.61 3.69
N VAL A 359 -21.63 -4.79 2.75
CA VAL A 359 -21.65 -3.32 2.90
C VAL A 359 -22.42 -2.93 4.16
N ALA A 360 -23.64 -3.45 4.34
CA ALA A 360 -24.46 -3.19 5.52
C ALA A 360 -23.75 -3.57 6.82
N LEU A 361 -23.13 -4.75 6.85
CA LEU A 361 -22.35 -5.26 7.97
C LEU A 361 -21.21 -4.30 8.33
N MET A 362 -20.42 -3.83 7.35
CA MET A 362 -19.28 -2.96 7.61
C MET A 362 -19.69 -1.54 8.01
N LEU A 363 -20.80 -1.03 7.47
CA LEU A 363 -21.38 0.24 7.90
C LEU A 363 -21.87 0.17 9.36
N ASP A 364 -22.47 -0.95 9.76
CA ASP A 364 -22.81 -1.20 11.16
C ASP A 364 -21.56 -1.28 12.04
N GLN A 365 -20.47 -1.92 11.57
CA GLN A 365 -19.19 -1.92 12.30
C GLN A 365 -18.59 -0.52 12.44
N LEU A 366 -18.80 0.36 11.46
CA LEU A 366 -18.24 1.71 11.43
C LEU A 366 -18.93 2.66 12.41
N GLU A 367 -20.23 2.48 12.65
CA GLU A 367 -21.04 3.35 13.53
C GLU A 367 -20.88 4.84 13.20
N ALA A 368 -20.96 5.18 11.90
CA ALA A 368 -20.93 6.57 11.43
C ALA A 368 -22.06 7.41 12.04
N GLN A 369 -21.75 8.64 12.46
CA GLN A 369 -22.70 9.57 13.07
C GLN A 369 -22.90 10.84 12.21
N PRO A 370 -24.06 11.50 12.32
CA PRO A 370 -24.28 12.81 11.69
C PRO A 370 -23.21 13.83 12.04
N GLY A 371 -22.73 14.59 11.04
CA GLY A 371 -21.68 15.61 11.19
C GLY A 371 -20.24 15.08 11.16
N GLU A 372 -20.04 13.76 11.09
CA GLU A 372 -18.69 13.21 11.05
C GLU A 372 -18.00 13.42 9.70
N ARG A 373 -16.66 13.45 9.76
CA ARG A 373 -15.76 13.36 8.62
C ARG A 373 -15.27 11.92 8.48
N ILE A 374 -15.46 11.33 7.30
CA ILE A 374 -15.11 9.94 7.03
C ILE A 374 -14.12 9.87 5.87
N LEU A 375 -13.08 9.05 6.02
CA LEU A 375 -12.23 8.62 4.91
C LEU A 375 -12.62 7.21 4.48
N GLU A 376 -12.95 7.06 3.20
CA GLU A 376 -13.15 5.77 2.55
C GLU A 376 -11.96 5.45 1.62
N LEU A 377 -11.53 4.19 1.62
CA LEU A 377 -10.43 3.70 0.80
C LEU A 377 -10.92 2.57 -0.10
N GLY A 378 -10.98 2.80 -1.41
CA GLY A 378 -11.57 1.92 -2.41
C GLY A 378 -12.90 2.46 -2.94
N ALA A 379 -12.89 3.64 -3.56
CA ALA A 379 -14.10 4.31 -4.03
C ALA A 379 -14.95 3.41 -4.96
N GLY A 380 -14.30 2.64 -5.84
CA GLY A 380 -14.98 1.72 -6.76
C GLY A 380 -16.07 2.43 -7.56
N THR A 381 -17.33 2.07 -7.35
CA THR A 381 -18.47 2.72 -8.02
C THR A 381 -18.91 4.05 -7.40
N GLY A 382 -18.47 4.38 -6.18
CA GLY A 382 -18.97 5.48 -5.36
C GLY A 382 -20.22 5.15 -4.53
N TYR A 383 -20.75 3.92 -4.60
CA TYR A 383 -21.98 3.56 -3.88
C TYR A 383 -21.83 3.59 -2.35
N ASN A 384 -20.71 3.07 -1.82
CA ASN A 384 -20.49 3.07 -0.38
C ASN A 384 -20.21 4.50 0.14
N ALA A 385 -19.50 5.33 -0.63
CA ALA A 385 -19.35 6.77 -0.37
C ALA A 385 -20.71 7.47 -0.25
N ALA A 386 -21.66 7.17 -1.15
CA ALA A 386 -23.01 7.72 -1.09
C ALA A 386 -23.79 7.29 0.16
N LEU A 387 -23.65 6.02 0.59
CA LEU A 387 -24.24 5.55 1.84
C LEU A 387 -23.64 6.27 3.06
N LEU A 388 -22.32 6.43 3.11
CA LEU A 388 -21.63 7.17 4.16
C LEU A 388 -22.07 8.63 4.19
N ALA A 389 -22.18 9.27 3.01
CA ALA A 389 -22.60 10.65 2.85
C ALA A 389 -24.03 10.89 3.34
N TYR A 390 -24.92 9.91 3.11
CA TYR A 390 -26.26 9.91 3.65
C TYR A 390 -26.24 9.79 5.19
N LEU A 391 -25.45 8.87 5.73
CA LEU A 391 -25.36 8.61 7.18
C LEU A 391 -24.82 9.81 7.96
N VAL A 392 -23.80 10.50 7.44
CA VAL A 392 -23.23 11.69 8.11
C VAL A 392 -24.06 12.96 7.87
N GLY A 393 -24.97 12.94 6.91
CA GLY A 393 -25.85 14.07 6.58
C GLY A 393 -25.11 15.30 6.03
N GLY A 394 -25.86 16.36 5.75
CA GLY A 394 -25.33 17.56 5.07
C GLY A 394 -24.31 18.38 5.87
N SER A 395 -24.16 18.13 7.17
CA SER A 395 -23.12 18.74 8.01
C SER A 395 -21.85 17.90 8.11
N GLY A 396 -21.88 16.65 7.65
CA GLY A 396 -20.72 15.76 7.56
C GLY A 396 -20.09 15.76 6.17
N HIS A 397 -18.95 15.10 6.04
CA HIS A 397 -18.20 15.04 4.80
C HIS A 397 -17.54 13.68 4.62
N VAL A 398 -17.55 13.18 3.38
CA VAL A 398 -16.87 11.93 3.02
C VAL A 398 -15.79 12.23 2.00
N THR A 399 -14.55 11.86 2.30
CA THR A 399 -13.49 11.76 1.29
C THR A 399 -13.35 10.30 0.91
N THR A 400 -13.39 9.97 -0.38
CA THR A 400 -13.19 8.61 -0.88
C THR A 400 -12.04 8.58 -1.89
N ILE A 401 -11.21 7.54 -1.81
CA ILE A 401 -9.99 7.42 -2.63
C ILE A 401 -10.04 6.16 -3.46
N ASP A 402 -9.62 6.24 -4.72
CA ASP A 402 -9.25 5.09 -5.54
C ASP A 402 -7.94 5.36 -6.30
N VAL A 403 -7.24 4.31 -6.71
CA VAL A 403 -5.98 4.41 -7.46
C VAL A 403 -6.21 4.52 -8.97
N ASP A 404 -7.36 4.01 -9.43
CA ASP A 404 -7.71 3.93 -10.84
C ASP A 404 -8.51 5.16 -11.27
N ASP A 405 -7.94 6.00 -12.15
CA ASP A 405 -8.57 7.24 -12.64
C ASP A 405 -9.97 7.04 -13.25
N ASP A 406 -10.16 5.95 -14.00
CA ASP A 406 -11.46 5.61 -14.60
C ASP A 406 -12.54 5.29 -13.55
N LEU A 407 -12.15 4.66 -12.44
CA LEU A 407 -13.06 4.42 -11.31
C LEU A 407 -13.40 5.72 -10.58
N VAL A 408 -12.43 6.61 -10.41
CA VAL A 408 -12.64 7.93 -9.78
C VAL A 408 -13.63 8.77 -10.59
N GLU A 409 -13.45 8.87 -11.91
CA GLU A 409 -14.37 9.60 -12.79
C GLU A 409 -15.78 8.97 -12.79
N GLY A 410 -15.87 7.64 -12.83
CA GLY A 410 -17.14 6.93 -12.71
C GLY A 410 -17.86 7.22 -11.39
N ALA A 411 -17.14 7.13 -10.26
CA ALA A 411 -17.68 7.44 -8.94
C ALA A 411 -18.19 8.89 -8.84
N ARG A 412 -17.43 9.87 -9.35
CA ARG A 412 -17.87 11.29 -9.42
C ARG A 412 -19.17 11.44 -10.20
N ALA A 413 -19.26 10.80 -11.36
CA ALA A 413 -20.45 10.85 -12.20
C ALA A 413 -21.67 10.23 -11.51
N HIS A 414 -21.53 9.05 -10.89
CA HIS A 414 -22.63 8.39 -10.17
C HIS A 414 -23.09 9.18 -8.94
N LEU A 415 -22.14 9.73 -8.16
CA LEU A 415 -22.45 10.56 -6.99
C LEU A 415 -23.21 11.83 -7.39
N ALA A 416 -22.78 12.50 -8.47
CA ALA A 416 -23.47 13.67 -9.02
C ALA A 416 -24.88 13.31 -9.51
N ALA A 417 -25.03 12.20 -10.23
CA ALA A 417 -26.33 11.71 -10.70
C ALA A 417 -27.29 11.36 -9.54
N ALA A 418 -26.75 10.85 -8.43
CA ALA A 418 -27.49 10.55 -7.21
C ALA A 418 -27.72 11.78 -6.30
N GLY A 419 -27.16 12.95 -6.66
CA GLY A 419 -27.39 14.22 -5.95
C GLY A 419 -26.53 14.43 -4.69
N PHE A 420 -25.44 13.67 -4.52
CA PHE A 420 -24.53 13.84 -3.37
C PHE A 420 -23.51 14.94 -3.64
N THR A 421 -23.45 15.93 -2.74
CA THR A 421 -22.55 17.09 -2.84
C THR A 421 -21.54 17.16 -1.69
N ASN A 422 -21.71 16.35 -0.65
CA ASN A 422 -20.85 16.27 0.52
C ASN A 422 -19.82 15.12 0.42
N VAL A 423 -19.44 14.75 -0.80
CA VAL A 423 -18.44 13.72 -1.10
C VAL A 423 -17.33 14.29 -1.98
N GLU A 424 -16.08 14.12 -1.56
CA GLU A 424 -14.89 14.38 -2.37
C GLU A 424 -14.28 13.05 -2.82
N VAL A 425 -14.07 12.89 -4.13
CA VAL A 425 -13.46 11.69 -4.72
C VAL A 425 -12.06 12.05 -5.21
N LEU A 426 -11.03 11.30 -4.81
CA LEU A 426 -9.63 11.57 -5.16
C LEU A 426 -8.96 10.37 -5.85
N THR A 427 -8.18 10.62 -6.90
CA THR A 427 -7.25 9.61 -7.45
C THR A 427 -5.92 9.66 -6.70
N ARG A 428 -5.71 8.70 -5.79
CA ARG A 428 -4.48 8.58 -4.98
C ARG A 428 -4.29 7.13 -4.50
N ASP A 429 -3.10 6.81 -4.00
CA ASP A 429 -2.89 5.58 -3.26
C ASP A 429 -3.64 5.65 -1.91
N GLY A 430 -4.67 4.82 -1.74
CA GLY A 430 -5.45 4.77 -0.50
C GLY A 430 -4.64 4.33 0.72
N ALA A 431 -3.53 3.61 0.55
CA ALA A 431 -2.71 3.16 1.67
C ALA A 431 -1.98 4.30 2.40
N VAL A 432 -1.77 5.45 1.74
CA VAL A 432 -1.23 6.67 2.39
C VAL A 432 -2.32 7.57 2.98
N GLY A 433 -3.60 7.26 2.73
CA GLY A 433 -4.74 8.06 3.17
C GLY A 433 -4.77 9.46 2.54
N HIS A 434 -5.40 10.41 3.24
CA HIS A 434 -5.46 11.80 2.84
C HIS A 434 -5.23 12.71 4.05
N ALA A 435 -3.96 12.96 4.34
CA ALA A 435 -3.52 13.73 5.49
C ALA A 435 -4.08 15.17 5.48
N GLU A 436 -4.29 15.77 4.31
CA GLU A 436 -4.79 17.15 4.21
C GLU A 436 -6.24 17.30 4.73
N GLY A 437 -7.06 16.25 4.66
CA GLY A 437 -8.42 16.22 5.22
C GLY A 437 -8.51 15.72 6.67
N SER A 438 -7.38 15.30 7.25
CA SER A 438 -7.30 14.76 8.61
C SER A 438 -7.54 15.85 9.69
N PRO A 439 -7.95 15.49 10.92
CA PRO A 439 -8.24 14.13 11.38
C PRO A 439 -9.60 13.60 10.90
N TYR A 440 -9.80 12.29 10.84
CA TYR A 440 -11.10 11.67 10.50
C TYR A 440 -11.76 11.07 11.73
N HIS A 441 -13.08 11.17 11.82
CA HIS A 441 -13.82 10.52 12.91
C HIS A 441 -13.95 9.01 12.66
N ARG A 442 -14.02 8.62 11.37
CA ARG A 442 -14.08 7.24 10.93
C ARG A 442 -13.20 7.06 9.70
N ILE A 443 -12.55 5.90 9.62
CA ILE A 443 -11.89 5.44 8.41
C ILE A 443 -12.43 4.05 8.09
N ILE A 444 -12.79 3.83 6.83
CA ILE A 444 -13.26 2.53 6.35
C ILE A 444 -12.52 2.15 5.07
N ALA A 445 -11.89 0.98 5.06
CA ALA A 445 -11.35 0.39 3.85
C ALA A 445 -12.38 -0.54 3.23
N THR A 446 -12.73 -0.31 1.97
CA THR A 446 -13.52 -1.20 1.11
C THR A 446 -12.61 -2.01 0.18
N VAL A 447 -11.40 -2.30 0.69
CA VAL A 447 -10.34 -3.10 0.10
C VAL A 447 -9.67 -3.92 1.22
N GLY A 448 -9.10 -5.07 0.86
CA GLY A 448 -8.37 -5.95 1.77
C GLY A 448 -6.95 -5.47 2.03
N ALA A 449 -6.49 -5.53 3.28
CA ALA A 449 -5.12 -5.14 3.64
C ALA A 449 -4.36 -6.29 4.32
N HIS A 450 -3.08 -6.48 3.95
CA HIS A 450 -2.16 -7.34 4.69
C HIS A 450 -1.32 -6.51 5.66
N GLY A 451 -1.89 -6.31 6.85
CA GLY A 451 -1.39 -5.34 7.83
C GLY A 451 -2.09 -3.99 7.67
N VAL A 452 -2.12 -3.21 8.74
CA VAL A 452 -2.83 -1.91 8.75
C VAL A 452 -1.85 -0.76 8.43
N PRO A 453 -2.00 -0.02 7.33
CA PRO A 453 -1.18 1.17 7.08
C PRO A 453 -1.18 2.16 8.25
N HIS A 454 0.01 2.60 8.68
CA HIS A 454 0.16 3.53 9.78
C HIS A 454 -0.56 4.86 9.53
N ALA A 455 -0.57 5.31 8.27
CA ALA A 455 -1.28 6.52 7.86
C ALA A 455 -2.77 6.50 8.23
N TRP A 456 -3.42 5.33 8.20
CA TRP A 456 -4.82 5.23 8.59
C TRP A 456 -5.00 5.44 10.10
N LEU A 457 -4.07 4.91 10.91
CA LEU A 457 -4.10 5.09 12.36
C LEU A 457 -3.77 6.53 12.76
N ASP A 458 -2.77 7.13 12.10
CA ASP A 458 -2.27 8.48 12.39
C ASP A 458 -3.26 9.59 11.98
N GLN A 459 -4.11 9.31 10.98
CA GLN A 459 -5.11 10.26 10.49
C GLN A 459 -6.44 10.19 11.23
N LEU A 460 -6.64 9.26 12.17
CA LEU A 460 -7.85 9.20 13.00
C LEU A 460 -7.83 10.27 14.09
N ALA A 461 -8.99 10.88 14.33
CA ALA A 461 -9.22 11.72 15.50
C ALA A 461 -9.15 10.89 16.79
N PRO A 462 -8.88 11.50 17.95
CA PRO A 462 -9.06 10.83 19.24
C PRO A 462 -10.49 10.26 19.37
N GLY A 463 -10.59 8.99 19.75
CA GLY A 463 -11.88 8.26 19.78
C GLY A 463 -12.40 7.85 18.40
N GLY A 464 -11.62 8.04 17.35
CA GLY A 464 -11.96 7.60 16.00
C GLY A 464 -11.90 6.07 15.87
N ARG A 465 -12.61 5.56 14.86
CA ARG A 465 -12.72 4.13 14.58
C ARG A 465 -12.25 3.80 13.16
N LEU A 466 -11.40 2.77 13.04
CA LEU A 466 -11.01 2.16 11.77
C LEU A 466 -11.85 0.91 11.53
N VAL A 467 -12.39 0.70 10.33
CA VAL A 467 -12.90 -0.59 9.87
C VAL A 467 -12.09 -1.06 8.66
N VAL A 468 -11.46 -2.23 8.77
CA VAL A 468 -10.59 -2.78 7.73
C VAL A 468 -10.85 -4.27 7.50
N PRO A 469 -11.12 -4.70 6.26
CA PRO A 469 -10.97 -6.09 5.84
C PRO A 469 -9.48 -6.46 5.88
N GLN A 470 -9.10 -7.28 6.85
CA GLN A 470 -7.71 -7.61 7.13
C GLN A 470 -7.45 -9.09 6.90
N ARG A 471 -6.44 -9.40 6.08
CA ARG A 471 -5.88 -10.76 6.02
C ARG A 471 -4.93 -10.96 7.19
N LEU A 472 -5.19 -12.01 7.97
CA LEU A 472 -4.46 -12.31 9.20
C LEU A 472 -3.34 -13.32 8.96
N LYS A 473 -3.68 -14.53 8.51
CA LYS A 473 -2.72 -15.62 8.28
C LYS A 473 -3.27 -16.59 7.23
N GLY A 474 -2.39 -17.10 6.36
CA GLY A 474 -2.81 -17.84 5.17
C GLY A 474 -3.73 -16.94 4.32
N SER A 475 -4.91 -17.45 3.96
CA SER A 475 -5.98 -16.73 3.25
C SER A 475 -7.14 -16.29 4.16
N VAL A 476 -7.05 -16.51 5.48
CA VAL A 476 -8.11 -16.12 6.43
C VAL A 476 -8.15 -14.60 6.57
N SER A 477 -9.33 -14.03 6.29
CA SER A 477 -9.61 -12.59 6.30
C SER A 477 -10.86 -12.28 7.12
N ARG A 478 -10.87 -11.12 7.79
CA ARG A 478 -12.01 -10.62 8.57
C ARG A 478 -12.12 -9.11 8.46
N SER A 479 -13.32 -8.53 8.48
CA SER A 479 -13.48 -7.09 8.71
C SER A 479 -13.42 -6.81 10.21
N ILE A 480 -12.42 -6.03 10.61
CA ILE A 480 -12.13 -5.72 12.01
C ILE A 480 -12.29 -4.23 12.23
N ALA A 481 -13.06 -3.88 13.26
CA ALA A 481 -13.20 -2.52 13.73
C ALA A 481 -12.23 -2.28 14.89
N TYR A 482 -11.35 -1.29 14.79
CA TYR A 482 -10.37 -0.91 15.82
C TYR A 482 -10.67 0.47 16.39
N GLU A 483 -10.50 0.58 17.71
CA GLU A 483 -10.50 1.84 18.45
C GLU A 483 -9.28 1.92 19.35
N GLN A 484 -8.81 3.14 19.63
CA GLN A 484 -7.73 3.36 20.57
C GLN A 484 -8.24 3.38 22.01
N ARG A 485 -7.69 2.51 22.87
CA ARG A 485 -7.94 2.44 24.31
C ARG A 485 -6.61 2.38 25.03
N ASP A 486 -6.38 3.31 25.98
CA ASP A 486 -5.12 3.42 26.72
C ASP A 486 -3.86 3.44 25.82
N GLY A 487 -3.96 4.15 24.69
CA GLY A 487 -2.89 4.26 23.69
C GLY A 487 -2.73 3.04 22.77
N ARG A 488 -3.56 2.00 22.91
CA ARG A 488 -3.48 0.75 22.12
C ARG A 488 -4.69 0.61 21.20
N TRP A 489 -4.46 0.16 19.97
CA TRP A 489 -5.52 -0.14 19.02
C TRP A 489 -6.05 -1.54 19.27
N THR A 490 -7.30 -1.63 19.72
CA THR A 490 -7.96 -2.89 20.07
C THR A 490 -9.26 -3.05 19.30
N SER A 491 -9.60 -4.29 18.96
CA SER A 491 -10.81 -4.59 18.20
C SER A 491 -12.05 -4.38 19.06
N VAL A 492 -13.05 -3.71 18.50
CA VAL A 492 -14.40 -3.60 19.08
C VAL A 492 -15.44 -4.45 18.34
N SER A 493 -15.10 -4.90 17.13
CA SER A 493 -15.93 -5.81 16.32
C SER A 493 -15.06 -6.58 15.33
N SER A 494 -15.44 -7.82 15.01
CA SER A 494 -14.77 -8.65 14.00
C SER A 494 -15.77 -9.60 13.33
N LYS A 495 -15.79 -9.62 11.99
CA LYS A 495 -16.70 -10.46 11.19
C LYS A 495 -15.95 -11.15 10.05
N MET A 496 -16.29 -12.41 9.77
CA MET A 496 -15.74 -13.11 8.61
C MET A 496 -16.12 -12.37 7.32
N ASN A 497 -15.11 -12.00 6.54
CA ASN A 497 -15.29 -11.16 5.37
C ASN A 497 -14.03 -11.20 4.49
N THR A 498 -14.19 -11.12 3.17
CA THR A 498 -13.08 -11.08 2.22
C THR A 498 -13.33 -10.01 1.19
N PHE A 499 -12.32 -9.17 0.98
CA PHE A 499 -12.31 -8.14 -0.05
C PHE A 499 -11.22 -8.41 -1.08
N MET A 500 -11.35 -7.76 -2.23
CA MET A 500 -10.23 -7.63 -3.17
C MET A 500 -9.09 -6.91 -2.47
N PRO A 501 -7.84 -7.38 -2.60
CA PRO A 501 -6.74 -6.77 -1.87
C PRO A 501 -6.45 -5.35 -2.39
N LEU A 502 -5.83 -4.54 -1.56
CA LEU A 502 -5.02 -3.41 -2.03
C LEU A 502 -4.10 -3.94 -3.12
N ARG A 503 -3.93 -3.18 -4.19
CA ARG A 503 -3.09 -3.55 -5.31
C ARG A 503 -2.00 -2.50 -5.43
N ARG A 504 -0.82 -2.94 -5.85
CA ARG A 504 0.24 -2.09 -6.35
C ARG A 504 0.86 -1.15 -5.30
N GLY A 505 1.09 -1.60 -4.06
CA GLY A 505 1.59 -0.67 -3.03
C GLY A 505 1.76 -1.17 -1.60
N ILE A 506 1.51 -0.28 -0.64
CA ILE A 506 1.63 -0.52 0.81
C ILE A 506 0.49 -1.44 1.26
N ALA A 507 0.82 -2.44 2.10
CA ALA A 507 -0.14 -3.45 2.59
C ALA A 507 -0.83 -4.27 1.48
N ASP A 508 -0.23 -4.35 0.30
CA ASP A 508 -0.64 -5.26 -0.77
C ASP A 508 -0.66 -6.70 -0.25
N ASP A 509 -1.57 -7.49 -0.81
CA ASP A 509 -1.73 -8.91 -0.55
C ASP A 509 -1.56 -9.70 -1.85
N ASP A 510 -0.37 -9.60 -2.43
CA ASP A 510 0.01 -10.32 -3.64
C ASP A 510 -0.21 -11.83 -3.45
N ARG A 511 -0.83 -12.44 -4.46
CA ARG A 511 -1.14 -13.88 -4.46
C ARG A 511 -0.55 -14.54 -5.68
N ARG A 512 -0.02 -15.75 -5.49
CA ARG A 512 0.39 -16.66 -6.56
C ARG A 512 -0.51 -17.88 -6.60
N VAL A 513 -0.74 -18.39 -7.80
CA VAL A 513 -1.55 -19.58 -8.03
C VAL A 513 -0.61 -20.77 -8.23
N ILE A 514 -0.76 -21.80 -7.40
CA ILE A 514 0.09 -23.01 -7.43
C ILE A 514 -0.79 -24.21 -7.82
N PRO A 515 -0.52 -24.89 -8.96
CA PRO A 515 -1.25 -26.09 -9.33
C PRO A 515 -0.95 -27.24 -8.36
N LEU A 516 -1.99 -27.96 -7.94
CA LEU A 516 -1.89 -29.15 -7.09
C LEU A 516 -2.18 -30.44 -7.86
N SER A 517 -3.10 -30.39 -8.83
CA SER A 517 -3.39 -31.50 -9.74
C SER A 517 -2.58 -31.37 -11.02
N THR A 518 -2.33 -32.50 -11.68
CA THR A 518 -1.56 -32.59 -12.94
C THR A 518 -2.21 -31.80 -14.08
N ASP A 519 -3.54 -31.75 -14.10
CA ASP A 519 -4.32 -30.99 -15.08
C ASP A 519 -4.45 -29.49 -14.75
N GLY A 520 -3.91 -29.06 -13.60
CA GLY A 520 -3.99 -27.68 -13.12
C GLY A 520 -5.39 -27.21 -12.73
N SER A 521 -6.38 -28.10 -12.64
CA SER A 521 -7.75 -27.73 -12.28
C SER A 521 -7.91 -27.43 -10.78
N VAL A 522 -7.18 -28.13 -9.92
CA VAL A 522 -7.10 -27.88 -8.48
C VAL A 522 -5.84 -27.07 -8.17
N ARG A 523 -6.00 -25.92 -7.52
CA ARG A 523 -4.95 -24.91 -7.34
C ARG A 523 -4.99 -24.29 -5.94
N LEU A 524 -3.84 -23.94 -5.37
CA LEU A 524 -3.75 -23.06 -4.20
C LEU A 524 -3.64 -21.61 -4.66
N GLN A 525 -4.35 -20.71 -3.98
CA GLN A 525 -4.12 -19.28 -4.08
C GLN A 525 -3.36 -18.81 -2.82
N ALA A 526 -2.04 -18.88 -2.89
CA ALA A 526 -1.16 -18.64 -1.74
C ALA A 526 -0.60 -17.21 -1.73
N PRO A 527 -0.30 -16.63 -0.55
CA PRO A 527 0.44 -15.37 -0.46
C PRO A 527 1.79 -15.46 -1.17
N ALA A 528 2.16 -14.44 -1.95
CA ALA A 528 3.38 -14.44 -2.76
C ALA A 528 4.66 -14.53 -1.92
N GLY A 529 4.70 -13.84 -0.77
CA GLY A 529 5.84 -13.83 0.15
C GLY A 529 6.02 -15.09 1.00
N GLN A 530 5.11 -16.08 0.90
CA GLN A 530 5.21 -17.30 1.69
C GLN A 530 6.09 -18.35 1.00
N PRO A 531 7.11 -18.92 1.68
CA PRO A 531 7.96 -19.96 1.11
C PRO A 531 7.15 -21.25 0.92
N ILE A 532 6.75 -21.51 -0.32
CA ILE A 532 6.05 -22.73 -0.76
C ILE A 532 6.78 -23.23 -1.99
N ASP A 533 7.14 -24.50 -1.97
CA ASP A 533 7.78 -25.21 -3.08
C ASP A 533 6.71 -25.65 -4.07
N ALA A 534 6.52 -24.86 -5.12
CA ALA A 534 5.49 -25.13 -6.13
C ALA A 534 5.79 -26.38 -6.97
N GLU A 535 7.07 -26.69 -7.19
CA GLU A 535 7.48 -27.87 -7.96
C GLU A 535 7.20 -29.15 -7.16
N ALA A 536 7.50 -29.15 -5.86
CA ALA A 536 7.20 -30.29 -4.99
C ALA A 536 5.70 -30.57 -4.84
N LEU A 537 4.84 -29.56 -5.05
CA LEU A 537 3.38 -29.70 -4.96
C LEU A 537 2.70 -30.01 -6.30
N ALA A 538 3.40 -29.94 -7.42
CA ALA A 538 2.83 -30.21 -8.72
C ALA A 538 2.41 -31.69 -8.84
N GLY A 539 1.13 -31.94 -9.12
CA GLY A 539 0.58 -33.30 -9.21
C GLY A 539 0.59 -34.07 -7.88
N VAL A 540 0.63 -33.35 -6.74
CA VAL A 540 0.66 -33.97 -5.42
C VAL A 540 -0.64 -34.71 -5.10
N LEU A 541 -1.77 -34.27 -5.65
CA LEU A 541 -3.08 -34.86 -5.33
C LEU A 541 -3.29 -36.26 -5.95
N GLU A 542 -2.50 -36.62 -6.94
CA GLU A 542 -2.47 -37.95 -7.55
C GLU A 542 -1.74 -38.97 -6.68
N GLN A 543 -1.00 -38.52 -5.67
CA GLN A 543 -0.37 -39.41 -4.69
C GLN A 543 -1.41 -39.98 -3.70
N PRO A 544 -1.12 -41.12 -3.05
CA PRO A 544 -2.01 -41.71 -2.06
C PRO A 544 -2.40 -40.70 -0.99
N ARG A 545 -3.68 -40.71 -0.62
CA ARG A 545 -4.21 -39.81 0.41
C ARG A 545 -4.17 -40.43 1.80
N THR A 546 -3.89 -39.60 2.79
CA THR A 546 -4.09 -39.89 4.22
C THR A 546 -5.37 -39.21 4.70
N GLU A 547 -6.08 -39.81 5.64
CA GLU A 547 -7.30 -39.24 6.21
C GLU A 547 -7.23 -39.24 7.74
N GLU A 548 -7.45 -38.09 8.34
CA GLU A 548 -7.47 -37.92 9.79
C GLU A 548 -8.79 -37.23 10.19
N TRP A 549 -9.68 -37.99 10.82
CA TRP A 549 -11.02 -37.52 11.19
C TRP A 549 -11.03 -37.00 12.64
N THR A 550 -11.53 -35.79 12.85
CA THR A 550 -11.27 -35.04 14.09
C THR A 550 -12.24 -35.36 15.23
N GLY A 551 -13.39 -35.97 14.94
CA GLY A 551 -14.51 -36.09 15.87
C GLY A 551 -15.31 -34.79 16.08
N MET A 552 -14.85 -33.64 15.55
CA MET A 552 -15.56 -32.36 15.66
C MET A 552 -16.80 -32.38 14.78
N MET A 553 -17.97 -32.29 15.42
CA MET A 553 -19.28 -32.28 14.75
C MET A 553 -19.79 -30.87 14.57
N VAL A 554 -20.36 -30.57 13.41
CA VAL A 554 -21.05 -29.30 13.09
C VAL A 554 -22.43 -29.53 12.50
N ARG A 555 -23.34 -28.58 12.73
CA ARG A 555 -24.63 -28.51 12.04
C ARG A 555 -24.46 -27.87 10.66
N ALA A 556 -25.43 -28.08 9.76
CA ALA A 556 -25.38 -27.56 8.39
C ALA A 556 -25.19 -26.04 8.30
N MET A 557 -25.79 -25.28 9.23
CA MET A 557 -25.80 -23.82 9.25
C MET A 557 -24.82 -23.22 10.29
N GLU A 558 -23.99 -24.06 10.93
CA GLU A 558 -23.01 -23.60 11.91
C GLU A 558 -21.75 -23.11 11.18
N SER A 559 -21.36 -21.85 11.43
CA SER A 559 -20.15 -21.27 10.84
C SER A 559 -18.91 -21.78 11.56
N PRO A 560 -17.92 -22.37 10.86
CA PRO A 560 -16.65 -22.80 11.44
C PRO A 560 -15.58 -21.70 11.38
N GLU A 561 -15.95 -20.43 11.15
CA GLU A 561 -15.00 -19.33 10.91
C GLU A 561 -13.95 -19.13 12.02
N TRP A 562 -14.32 -19.35 13.28
CA TRP A 562 -13.40 -19.21 14.41
C TRP A 562 -12.44 -20.40 14.52
N MET A 563 -12.89 -21.58 14.09
CA MET A 563 -12.02 -22.76 13.94
C MET A 563 -11.00 -22.51 12.84
N GLU A 564 -11.43 -22.02 11.68
CA GLU A 564 -10.54 -21.68 10.55
C GLU A 564 -9.45 -20.69 10.99
N LEU A 565 -9.83 -19.64 11.75
CA LEU A 565 -8.87 -18.68 12.26
C LEU A 565 -7.90 -19.30 13.27
N PHE A 566 -8.38 -20.08 14.24
CA PHE A 566 -7.52 -20.70 15.25
C PHE A 566 -6.52 -21.67 14.63
N VAL A 567 -6.99 -22.52 13.71
CA VAL A 567 -6.14 -23.46 12.98
C VAL A 567 -5.11 -22.70 12.13
N SER A 568 -5.54 -21.63 11.44
CA SER A 568 -4.60 -20.79 10.66
C SER A 568 -3.53 -20.16 11.55
N CYS A 569 -3.87 -19.66 12.73
CA CYS A 569 -2.90 -19.12 13.70
C CYS A 569 -1.95 -20.19 14.27
N SER A 570 -2.39 -21.44 14.34
CA SER A 570 -1.62 -22.57 14.90
C SER A 570 -0.62 -23.18 13.91
N LEU A 571 -0.68 -22.80 12.63
CA LEU A 571 0.12 -23.41 11.57
C LEU A 571 1.08 -22.39 10.93
N PRO A 572 2.34 -22.75 10.64
CA PRO A 572 3.28 -21.86 9.97
C PRO A 572 2.76 -21.33 8.62
N SER A 573 2.12 -22.20 7.83
CA SER A 573 1.53 -21.85 6.54
C SER A 573 0.17 -21.17 6.63
N GLY A 574 -0.51 -21.27 7.78
CA GLY A 574 -1.92 -20.96 7.91
C GLY A 574 -2.80 -21.82 7.00
N LEU A 575 -4.11 -21.53 6.99
CA LEU A 575 -5.04 -22.11 6.01
C LEU A 575 -5.08 -21.25 4.76
N ILE A 576 -4.78 -21.86 3.61
CA ILE A 576 -4.70 -21.27 2.28
C ILE A 576 -5.96 -21.63 1.49
N ARG A 577 -6.44 -20.71 0.67
CA ARG A 577 -7.56 -20.94 -0.23
C ARG A 577 -7.19 -21.96 -1.30
N MET A 578 -7.98 -23.03 -1.39
CA MET A 578 -7.89 -24.03 -2.45
C MET A 578 -9.05 -23.84 -3.44
N LEU A 579 -8.71 -23.64 -4.71
CA LEU A 579 -9.63 -23.47 -5.81
C LEU A 579 -9.78 -24.81 -6.54
N PHE A 580 -11.00 -25.29 -6.69
CA PHE A 580 -11.28 -26.54 -7.38
C PHE A 580 -12.66 -26.51 -8.07
N PRO A 581 -12.81 -27.15 -9.23
CA PRO A 581 -14.10 -27.28 -9.91
C PRO A 581 -14.94 -28.40 -9.25
N LYS A 582 -16.24 -28.48 -9.58
CA LYS A 582 -17.14 -29.47 -8.95
C LYS A 582 -16.75 -30.90 -9.31
N GLU A 583 -16.19 -31.08 -10.50
CA GLU A 583 -15.75 -32.34 -11.11
C GLU A 583 -14.55 -32.97 -10.38
N ALA A 584 -13.82 -32.17 -9.59
CA ALA A 584 -12.70 -32.66 -8.78
C ALA A 584 -13.15 -33.44 -7.53
N LYS A 585 -14.42 -33.32 -7.12
CA LYS A 585 -14.97 -34.02 -5.94
C LYS A 585 -15.17 -35.50 -6.23
N GLY A 586 -14.73 -36.36 -5.29
CA GLY A 586 -14.82 -37.81 -5.43
C GLY A 586 -13.87 -38.43 -6.48
N THR A 587 -13.09 -37.59 -7.17
CA THR A 587 -12.13 -38.02 -8.20
C THR A 587 -10.70 -37.86 -7.66
N VAL A 588 -10.18 -36.63 -7.67
CA VAL A 588 -8.87 -36.26 -7.14
C VAL A 588 -8.97 -35.73 -5.70
N LEU A 589 -10.13 -35.19 -5.31
CA LEU A 589 -10.46 -34.79 -3.94
C LEU A 589 -11.42 -35.77 -3.26
N ALA A 590 -11.59 -35.64 -1.94
CA ALA A 590 -12.65 -36.32 -1.20
C ALA A 590 -14.06 -35.99 -1.74
N GLU A 591 -15.09 -36.71 -1.25
CA GLU A 591 -16.48 -36.52 -1.67
C GLU A 591 -17.04 -35.14 -1.32
N ASP A 592 -16.76 -34.64 -0.11
CA ASP A 592 -17.18 -33.32 0.35
C ASP A 592 -15.99 -32.49 0.88
N PRO A 593 -15.10 -32.01 -0.01
CA PRO A 593 -14.03 -31.11 0.38
C PRO A 593 -14.65 -29.78 0.79
N TYR A 594 -14.13 -29.21 1.87
CA TYR A 594 -14.65 -27.96 2.41
C TYR A 594 -14.19 -26.79 1.52
N PRO A 595 -15.09 -25.88 1.08
CA PRO A 595 -14.81 -24.94 -0.02
C PRO A 595 -14.25 -23.56 0.41
N SER A 596 -13.72 -23.43 1.65
CA SER A 596 -13.17 -22.18 2.21
C SER A 596 -11.62 -22.09 2.09
N SER A 597 -10.98 -21.33 2.96
CA SER A 597 -9.54 -21.46 3.26
C SER A 597 -9.32 -22.79 3.96
N THR A 598 -8.86 -23.80 3.23
CA THR A 598 -8.91 -25.19 3.70
C THR A 598 -7.60 -25.91 3.66
N ALA A 599 -6.59 -25.38 2.97
CA ALA A 599 -5.37 -26.12 2.74
C ALA A 599 -4.22 -25.66 3.63
N ALA A 600 -3.46 -26.59 4.20
CA ALA A 600 -2.17 -26.29 4.83
C ALA A 600 -1.07 -27.01 4.06
N VAL A 601 0.09 -26.37 3.96
CA VAL A 601 1.27 -26.90 3.27
C VAL A 601 2.46 -26.98 4.21
N ASP A 602 3.28 -28.01 4.03
CA ASP A 602 4.60 -28.14 4.66
C ASP A 602 5.51 -28.93 3.71
N LYS A 603 6.56 -28.26 3.21
CA LYS A 603 7.47 -28.82 2.19
C LYS A 603 6.67 -29.32 0.96
N GLY A 604 6.76 -30.62 0.64
CA GLY A 604 6.01 -31.25 -0.46
C GLY A 604 4.69 -31.88 -0.06
N ALA A 605 4.22 -31.68 1.18
CA ALA A 605 2.90 -32.13 1.62
C ALA A 605 1.86 -31.02 1.52
N VAL A 606 0.64 -31.42 1.14
CA VAL A 606 -0.56 -30.59 1.23
C VAL A 606 -1.62 -31.35 2.02
N THR A 607 -2.36 -30.62 2.85
CA THR A 607 -3.60 -31.11 3.43
C THR A 607 -4.75 -30.21 3.01
N TYR A 608 -5.98 -30.72 3.05
CA TYR A 608 -7.19 -29.91 2.95
C TYR A 608 -8.27 -30.43 3.89
N LEU A 609 -9.13 -29.51 4.34
CA LEU A 609 -10.30 -29.86 5.16
C LEU A 609 -11.38 -30.52 4.30
N ALA A 610 -11.97 -31.59 4.83
CA ALA A 610 -13.12 -32.28 4.26
C ALA A 610 -14.18 -32.52 5.32
N ARG A 611 -15.39 -32.87 4.88
CA ARG A 611 -16.49 -33.27 5.76
C ARG A 611 -17.02 -34.63 5.37
N ARG A 612 -17.60 -35.32 6.35
CA ARG A 612 -18.45 -36.49 6.12
C ARG A 612 -19.72 -36.39 6.94
N LEU A 613 -20.80 -36.97 6.43
CA LEU A 613 -22.04 -37.06 7.20
C LEU A 613 -21.82 -38.02 8.38
N SER A 614 -22.15 -37.57 9.59
CA SER A 614 -22.06 -38.40 10.79
C SER A 614 -23.28 -39.32 10.91
N GLU A 615 -23.06 -40.51 11.46
CA GLU A 615 -24.15 -41.37 11.94
C GLU A 615 -24.88 -40.74 13.14
N LYS A 616 -24.18 -39.90 13.90
CA LYS A 616 -24.75 -39.15 15.01
C LYS A 616 -25.68 -38.06 14.47
N LYS A 617 -26.77 -37.80 15.19
CA LYS A 617 -27.75 -36.75 14.90
C LYS A 617 -27.85 -35.79 16.07
N THR A 618 -28.38 -34.59 15.84
CA THR A 618 -28.77 -33.70 16.94
C THR A 618 -29.90 -34.33 17.76
N ALA A 619 -30.16 -33.80 18.95
CA ALA A 619 -31.27 -34.26 19.80
C ALA A 619 -32.63 -34.17 19.06
N GLU A 620 -32.77 -33.21 18.15
CA GLU A 620 -33.94 -32.98 17.31
C GLU A 620 -33.93 -33.81 16.01
N GLY A 621 -32.98 -34.74 15.85
CA GLY A 621 -32.84 -35.60 14.66
C GLY A 621 -32.17 -34.91 13.46
N GLY A 622 -31.59 -33.72 13.64
CA GLY A 622 -30.87 -32.99 12.60
C GLY A 622 -29.57 -33.68 12.19
N LYS A 623 -29.17 -33.49 10.92
CA LYS A 623 -27.91 -34.01 10.38
C LYS A 623 -26.70 -33.32 11.04
N LEU A 624 -25.65 -34.08 11.27
CA LEU A 624 -24.34 -33.60 11.72
C LEU A 624 -23.27 -33.99 10.71
N TRP A 625 -22.28 -33.13 10.56
CA TRP A 625 -21.10 -33.39 9.73
C TRP A 625 -19.87 -33.39 10.61
N GLU A 626 -19.00 -34.36 10.39
CA GLU A 626 -17.69 -34.43 11.03
C GLU A 626 -16.65 -33.77 10.12
N PHE A 627 -15.79 -32.93 10.69
CA PHE A 627 -14.62 -32.41 9.99
C PHE A 627 -13.48 -33.43 10.00
N GLY A 628 -12.81 -33.56 8.86
CA GLY A 628 -11.58 -34.34 8.71
C GLY A 628 -10.55 -33.56 7.92
N VAL A 629 -9.33 -34.07 7.94
CA VAL A 629 -8.18 -33.56 7.22
C VAL A 629 -7.72 -34.64 6.25
N ILE A 630 -7.61 -34.27 4.98
CA ILE A 630 -7.12 -35.17 3.93
C ILE A 630 -5.74 -34.67 3.51
N GLY A 631 -4.73 -35.54 3.58
CA GLY A 631 -3.34 -35.23 3.26
C GLY A 631 -2.86 -35.93 2.00
N HIS A 632 -2.00 -35.28 1.23
CA HIS A 632 -1.29 -35.84 0.08
C HIS A 632 0.18 -35.41 0.09
N GLY A 633 1.04 -36.22 -0.50
CA GLY A 633 2.47 -35.94 -0.59
C GLY A 633 3.32 -36.49 0.57
N PRO A 634 4.65 -36.36 0.49
CA PRO A 634 5.58 -36.85 1.50
C PRO A 634 5.41 -36.15 2.86
N GLY A 635 5.14 -36.90 3.93
CA GLY A 635 4.91 -36.35 5.29
C GLY A 635 3.50 -35.81 5.53
N SER A 636 2.55 -36.15 4.64
CA SER A 636 1.16 -35.70 4.76
C SER A 636 0.41 -36.27 5.97
N ASP A 637 0.80 -37.42 6.49
CA ASP A 637 0.30 -38.01 7.73
C ASP A 637 0.62 -37.12 8.95
N GLU A 638 1.87 -36.66 9.07
CA GLU A 638 2.28 -35.75 10.14
C GLU A 638 1.58 -34.40 10.03
N LEU A 639 1.48 -33.84 8.81
CA LEU A 639 0.78 -32.59 8.57
C LEU A 639 -0.72 -32.72 8.86
N ALA A 640 -1.37 -33.81 8.43
CA ALA A 640 -2.78 -34.05 8.69
C ALA A 640 -3.07 -34.18 10.19
N ALA A 641 -2.22 -34.91 10.93
CA ALA A 641 -2.31 -35.03 12.38
C ALA A 641 -2.20 -33.66 13.08
N LYS A 642 -1.23 -32.81 12.67
CA LYS A 642 -1.06 -31.46 13.23
C LYS A 642 -2.30 -30.57 13.02
N VAL A 643 -2.86 -30.58 11.81
CA VAL A 643 -4.07 -29.81 11.48
C VAL A 643 -5.26 -30.33 12.28
N ALA A 644 -5.43 -31.66 12.35
CA ALA A 644 -6.51 -32.28 13.11
C ALA A 644 -6.41 -32.01 14.61
N ASP A 645 -5.20 -32.00 15.18
CA ASP A 645 -4.96 -31.64 16.59
C ASP A 645 -5.28 -30.18 16.89
N ALA A 646 -4.99 -29.26 15.95
CA ALA A 646 -5.41 -27.86 16.08
C ALA A 646 -6.94 -27.74 16.09
N ILE A 647 -7.64 -28.49 15.22
CA ILE A 647 -9.12 -28.53 15.20
C ILE A 647 -9.66 -29.10 16.52
N ARG A 648 -9.13 -30.24 16.99
CA ARG A 648 -9.52 -30.87 18.25
C ARG A 648 -9.29 -29.96 19.46
N THR A 649 -8.19 -29.21 19.45
CA THR A 649 -7.87 -28.24 20.50
C THR A 649 -8.86 -27.09 20.49
N TRP A 650 -9.16 -26.52 19.31
CA TRP A 650 -10.20 -25.50 19.19
C TRP A 650 -11.56 -25.99 19.69
N ASP A 651 -12.01 -27.17 19.23
CA ASP A 651 -13.31 -27.74 19.59
C ASP A 651 -13.45 -27.95 21.11
N ARG A 652 -12.38 -28.44 21.76
CA ARG A 652 -12.36 -28.72 23.20
C ARG A 652 -12.27 -27.45 24.06
N GLU A 653 -11.45 -26.49 23.66
CA GLU A 653 -11.02 -25.40 24.57
C GLU A 653 -11.60 -24.02 24.21
N TYR A 654 -11.89 -23.77 22.93
CA TYR A 654 -12.18 -22.44 22.39
C TYR A 654 -13.50 -22.34 21.62
N ARG A 655 -14.18 -23.45 21.31
CA ARG A 655 -15.49 -23.43 20.65
C ARG A 655 -16.49 -22.61 21.44
N GLY A 656 -17.20 -21.73 20.74
CA GLY A 656 -18.14 -20.78 21.34
C GLY A 656 -17.50 -19.49 21.88
N ARG A 657 -16.18 -19.35 21.81
CA ARG A 657 -15.46 -18.10 22.12
C ARG A 657 -15.14 -17.32 20.86
N GLU A 658 -15.11 -16.01 20.97
CA GLU A 658 -14.65 -15.09 19.92
C GLU A 658 -13.24 -14.58 20.26
N ALA A 659 -12.41 -14.36 19.24
CA ALA A 659 -11.08 -13.77 19.45
C ALA A 659 -11.15 -12.23 19.42
N THR A 660 -10.24 -11.61 20.16
CA THR A 660 -9.97 -10.17 20.10
C THR A 660 -8.66 -9.90 19.38
N PHE A 661 -8.53 -8.70 18.80
CA PHE A 661 -7.37 -8.29 18.00
C PHE A 661 -6.75 -7.01 18.56
N GLU A 662 -5.42 -6.95 18.63
CA GLU A 662 -4.67 -5.76 19.01
C GLU A 662 -3.60 -5.47 17.95
N ILE A 663 -3.50 -4.22 17.50
CA ILE A 663 -2.41 -3.78 16.61
C ILE A 663 -1.25 -3.29 17.49
N ARG A 664 -0.06 -3.85 17.24
CA ARG A 664 1.20 -3.41 17.83
C ARG A 664 2.21 -3.03 16.75
N THR A 665 3.13 -2.15 17.11
CA THR A 665 4.30 -1.87 16.29
C THR A 665 5.22 -3.09 16.27
N LEU A 666 5.99 -3.27 15.19
CA LEU A 666 6.88 -4.43 15.04
C LEU A 666 8.04 -4.44 16.05
N ASP A 667 8.42 -3.27 16.55
CA ASP A 667 9.44 -3.07 17.60
C ASP A 667 8.88 -3.23 19.03
N ALA A 668 7.57 -3.46 19.19
CA ALA A 668 6.98 -3.70 20.50
C ALA A 668 7.58 -4.96 21.15
N PRO A 669 7.74 -4.99 22.50
CA PRO A 669 8.27 -6.14 23.22
C PRO A 669 7.55 -7.44 22.87
N ALA A 670 8.32 -8.53 22.88
CA ALA A 670 7.78 -9.87 22.68
C ALA A 670 6.67 -10.15 23.69
N ILE A 671 5.62 -10.82 23.22
CA ILE A 671 4.47 -11.17 24.04
C ILE A 671 4.75 -12.51 24.70
N GLU A 672 4.51 -12.60 26.00
CA GLU A 672 4.57 -13.86 26.73
C GLU A 672 3.52 -14.81 26.15
N GLN A 673 4.00 -15.92 25.57
CA GLN A 673 3.15 -16.89 24.91
C GLN A 673 2.31 -17.65 25.92
N ARG A 674 1.01 -17.75 25.66
CA ARG A 674 0.06 -18.58 26.42
C ARG A 674 -0.94 -19.24 25.48
N PRO A 675 -1.58 -20.35 25.88
CA PRO A 675 -2.63 -20.96 25.06
C PRO A 675 -3.70 -19.95 24.63
N GLY A 676 -4.06 -19.99 23.35
CA GLY A 676 -5.05 -19.08 22.76
C GLY A 676 -4.56 -17.66 22.46
N LEU A 677 -3.27 -17.36 22.68
CA LEU A 677 -2.66 -16.08 22.32
C LEU A 677 -1.67 -16.27 21.19
N PHE A 678 -1.86 -15.54 20.10
CA PHE A 678 -1.02 -15.61 18.90
C PHE A 678 -0.53 -14.21 18.52
N ALA A 679 0.69 -14.13 17.99
CA ALA A 679 1.26 -12.91 17.43
C ALA A 679 1.58 -13.13 15.95
N LEU A 680 0.94 -12.35 15.08
CA LEU A 680 1.05 -12.45 13.63
C LEU A 680 1.74 -11.19 13.10
N ASP A 681 2.97 -11.33 12.63
CA ASP A 681 3.69 -10.22 12.02
C ASP A 681 3.26 -10.07 10.56
N THR A 682 2.82 -8.86 10.22
CA THR A 682 2.61 -8.38 8.84
C THR A 682 3.78 -7.47 8.44
N PRO A 683 3.89 -7.04 7.17
CA PRO A 683 4.94 -6.10 6.76
C PRO A 683 4.94 -4.77 7.53
N LEU A 684 3.82 -4.38 8.14
CA LEU A 684 3.64 -3.06 8.76
C LEU A 684 3.46 -3.13 10.28
N ASN A 685 2.80 -4.16 10.79
CA ASN A 685 2.46 -4.28 12.22
C ASN A 685 2.36 -5.74 12.67
N ARG A 686 2.47 -5.90 13.99
CA ARG A 686 2.16 -7.15 14.69
C ARG A 686 0.69 -7.14 15.11
N ILE A 687 -0.06 -8.14 14.68
CA ILE A 687 -1.45 -8.36 15.09
C ILE A 687 -1.48 -9.43 16.16
N VAL A 688 -1.91 -9.05 17.36
CA VAL A 688 -2.12 -9.97 18.47
C VAL A 688 -3.54 -10.51 18.36
N VAL A 689 -3.69 -11.83 18.36
CA VAL A 689 -4.99 -12.50 18.36
C VAL A 689 -5.15 -13.26 19.66
N ASP A 690 -6.17 -12.93 20.44
CA ASP A 690 -6.37 -13.42 21.82
C ASP A 690 -7.76 -14.03 21.99
N TRP A 691 -7.81 -15.35 22.19
CA TRP A 691 -8.98 -16.09 22.63
C TRP A 691 -8.96 -16.14 24.17
N ARG A 692 -9.74 -15.27 24.81
CA ARG A 692 -9.89 -15.23 26.27
C ARG A 692 -10.95 -16.20 26.78
#